data_AF-A0A5C5Y9P7-F1
#
_entry.id   AF-A0A5C5Y9P7-F1
#
_cell.length_a   1.000
_cell.length_b   1.000
_cell.length_c   1.000
_cell.angle_alpha   90.00
_cell.angle_beta   90.00
_cell.angle_gamma   90.00
#
_symmetry.space_group_name_H-M   'P 1'
#
loop_
_entity.id
_entity.type
_entity.pdbx_description
1 polymer ?
#
loop_
_entity_poly.entity_id
_entity_poly.type
_entity_poly.pdbx_seq_one_letter_code
_entity_poly.pdbx_strand_id
1 'polypeptide(L)'
;MNRRLQNASLSLSILVLMGSVVSFAQDPVAQRPPMGWNSFDAYDSTINEQQFRDTVDFMAEHLKPHGWQYAVVDYIWFNPHPGDHNNPQRRFGQSDLRLDPDGRPVDRLTLDEFGRPQPAVNRFPSSAAGAGFKPLADYVHSKGLKFGIHIMRGIPRQAYFDDLPIQGSDQSAGVIAEPWDVCPWNNNMLGVDATKPGAQAYYDSLFRQYAQWGVDFVKADDVIHYPYHAAEIEMMRTAIDRCGRPMVLSLSPGDAPLSQAKHLVANANMWRVSGDLWDEWPSIKRNFQLLEAWSPFIGPGHWPDADMLPIGHLSLGGRPHGPDRMSMLTDDEQVTMMNLWCIAKSPLMIGADLLTSPPETMALLQNRAVLAVNQTSQQNQQVYRSDDAACWVAMDPKSKDRFVALFNLSDQIRDVAVRFEDIGLRGRFKTTDLWTGGTQQNVTAQINRRLRPHASAMLRLAPESDVVVQPVLLPPPAGPVAGPNASVSDSLNRRIKTRSYPSVFQAWNPIDMPSRYPTDTLEGRLIAAAKHDVIWEEPVSQLGYGVQLALGAIWDGQHAGLAEGFTAQSRKRALENRAKMLQKNPDMVFLMEVRWRDAPGSYLPEDSSFWKRNPDGTREAGWDGGPEPYYMLDYQNRKFQSNIARQCKACIESGVYDGIMLDWSGQIDIVRLVREAIGDDGVIIVNIHDDIEDGRRYGKLINGSFMECNPAGPGTGGASFKTTWAKLRDGLEFFERELRSPQLNCLEVWGDRGDLRRMRATTTLGLTLSNGSVLFADPNPLKTPDHLHDWYDFWDVPLGRPRGVGQEKPDGSVWRPFEGGVVVYNPWQNGTVDVQFDSPHRRVSDQSVATTFQLADADGEIFVPVETEVK
;
A
#
# COMPACT_ATOMS: atom_id res chain seq x y z
N MET A 1 0.33 18.18 82.19
CA MET A 1 -0.67 18.59 81.17
C MET A 1 0.02 18.70 79.83
N ASN A 2 -0.41 17.85 78.89
CA ASN A 2 -0.32 17.90 77.42
C ASN A 2 0.93 18.47 76.70
N ARG A 3 1.36 17.66 75.72
CA ARG A 3 2.27 17.90 74.58
C ARG A 3 3.75 17.53 74.80
N ARG A 4 4.07 16.26 74.47
CA ARG A 4 5.40 15.81 74.01
C ARG A 4 5.34 15.81 72.47
N LEU A 5 6.14 16.63 71.77
CA LEU A 5 7.53 16.39 71.34
C LEU A 5 7.66 15.16 70.43
N GLN A 6 7.94 15.38 69.13
CA GLN A 6 9.28 15.11 68.54
C GLN A 6 9.32 15.33 67.01
N ASN A 7 10.33 16.11 66.63
CA ASN A 7 11.30 15.95 65.54
C ASN A 7 10.88 15.90 64.07
N ALA A 8 11.50 16.83 63.34
CA ALA A 8 11.52 16.97 61.90
C ALA A 8 12.43 15.95 61.21
N SER A 9 12.06 15.57 59.98
CA SER A 9 12.99 15.15 58.94
C SER A 9 12.55 15.73 57.61
N LEU A 10 13.45 16.48 56.97
CA LEU A 10 13.33 16.97 55.61
C LEU A 10 13.13 15.80 54.65
N SER A 11 12.16 15.92 53.75
CA SER A 11 12.08 15.11 52.53
C SER A 11 11.91 16.05 51.35
N LEU A 12 12.86 15.97 50.43
CA LEU A 12 12.98 16.71 49.20
C LEU A 12 11.86 16.26 48.24
N SER A 13 10.89 17.12 47.95
CA SER A 13 9.85 16.84 46.96
C SER A 13 10.41 17.03 45.56
N ILE A 14 10.68 15.93 44.86
CA ILE A 14 10.88 15.91 43.40
C ILE A 14 9.51 16.16 42.75
N LEU A 15 9.36 17.31 42.11
CA LEU A 15 8.21 17.65 41.29
C LEU A 15 8.30 16.86 39.98
N VAL A 16 7.66 15.69 39.91
CA VAL A 16 7.45 14.99 38.65
C VAL A 16 6.35 15.73 37.90
N LEU A 17 6.73 16.52 36.90
CA LEU A 17 5.81 16.98 35.85
C LEU A 17 5.34 15.74 35.07
N MET A 18 4.27 15.11 35.54
CA MET A 18 3.45 14.27 34.66
C MET A 18 2.82 15.20 33.64
N GLY A 19 3.36 15.16 32.42
CA GLY A 19 2.65 15.66 31.25
C GLY A 19 1.31 14.95 31.20
N SER A 20 0.24 15.69 31.47
CA SER A 20 -1.13 15.27 31.25
C SER A 20 -1.26 14.89 29.78
N VAL A 21 -1.38 13.59 29.51
CA VAL A 21 -1.93 13.09 28.25
C VAL A 21 -3.34 13.63 28.20
N VAL A 22 -3.56 14.67 27.39
CA VAL A 22 -4.90 15.13 27.08
C VAL A 22 -5.57 13.98 26.33
N SER A 23 -6.42 13.24 27.03
CA SER A 23 -7.36 12.33 26.40
C SER A 23 -8.32 13.20 25.59
N PHE A 24 -8.18 13.23 24.27
CA PHE A 24 -9.18 13.81 23.39
C PHE A 24 -10.52 13.15 23.69
N ALA A 25 -11.55 13.95 24.02
CA ALA A 25 -12.90 13.46 24.19
C ALA A 25 -13.37 12.89 22.84
N GLN A 26 -14.00 11.71 22.84
CA GLN A 26 -14.64 11.20 21.63
C GLN A 26 -15.64 12.23 21.11
N ASP A 27 -15.45 12.68 19.87
CA ASP A 27 -16.33 13.63 19.21
C ASP A 27 -17.77 13.07 19.20
N PRO A 28 -18.80 13.79 19.68
CA PRO A 28 -20.17 13.26 19.76
C PRO A 28 -20.80 12.93 18.40
N VAL A 29 -20.17 13.32 17.28
CA VAL A 29 -20.64 13.03 15.92
C VAL A 29 -20.21 11.65 15.43
N ALA A 30 -20.81 11.17 14.34
CA ALA A 30 -20.45 9.93 13.65
C ALA A 30 -20.30 8.68 14.54
N GLN A 31 -21.10 8.54 15.61
CA GLN A 31 -21.11 7.33 16.47
C GLN A 31 -21.54 6.05 15.72
N ARG A 32 -22.09 6.21 14.52
CA ARG A 32 -22.38 5.18 13.53
C ARG A 32 -21.87 5.67 12.16
N PRO A 33 -21.63 4.76 11.19
CA PRO A 33 -21.24 5.18 9.85
C PRO A 33 -22.25 6.21 9.33
N PRO A 34 -21.79 7.39 8.86
CA PRO A 34 -22.67 8.39 8.26
C PRO A 34 -23.50 7.80 7.11
N MET A 35 -24.77 8.21 7.04
CA MET A 35 -25.68 7.87 5.93
C MET A 35 -26.22 9.15 5.32
N GLY A 36 -26.07 9.32 4.01
CA GLY A 36 -26.47 10.54 3.33
C GLY A 36 -26.49 10.44 1.81
N TRP A 37 -26.49 11.62 1.19
CA TRP A 37 -26.43 11.83 -0.23
C TRP A 37 -25.38 12.92 -0.52
N ASN A 38 -24.67 12.75 -1.63
CA ASN A 38 -23.64 13.65 -2.12
C ASN A 38 -23.89 13.94 -3.60
N SER A 39 -23.72 15.19 -4.02
CA SER A 39 -24.07 15.62 -5.38
C SER A 39 -23.09 15.17 -6.48
N PHE A 40 -21.91 14.64 -6.16
CA PHE A 40 -20.81 14.49 -7.11
C PHE A 40 -21.12 13.57 -8.29
N ASP A 41 -21.52 12.31 -8.05
CA ASP A 41 -21.64 11.32 -9.14
C ASP A 41 -22.71 11.71 -10.18
N ALA A 42 -23.76 12.41 -9.75
CA ALA A 42 -24.83 12.86 -10.63
C ALA A 42 -24.60 14.25 -11.21
N TYR A 43 -24.15 15.22 -10.41
CA TYR A 43 -24.13 16.64 -10.82
C TYR A 43 -22.72 17.20 -11.03
N ASP A 44 -21.67 16.44 -10.74
CA ASP A 44 -20.30 16.93 -10.73
C ASP A 44 -20.22 18.23 -9.89
N SER A 45 -19.55 19.26 -10.41
CA SER A 45 -19.47 20.60 -9.84
C SER A 45 -20.66 21.52 -10.16
N THR A 46 -21.75 21.03 -10.77
CA THR A 46 -22.79 21.88 -11.41
C THR A 46 -24.10 22.03 -10.66
N ILE A 47 -24.27 21.34 -9.52
CA ILE A 47 -25.49 21.44 -8.71
C ILE A 47 -25.81 22.91 -8.36
N ASN A 48 -27.11 23.26 -8.42
CA ASN A 48 -27.66 24.52 -7.97
C ASN A 48 -28.60 24.35 -6.76
N GLU A 49 -28.97 25.48 -6.16
CA GLU A 49 -29.79 25.49 -4.94
C GLU A 49 -31.16 24.85 -5.10
N GLN A 50 -31.85 25.07 -6.22
CA GLN A 50 -33.19 24.49 -6.41
C GLN A 50 -33.10 22.97 -6.51
N GLN A 51 -32.19 22.45 -7.33
CA GLN A 51 -31.93 21.00 -7.43
C GLN A 51 -31.60 20.40 -6.07
N PHE A 52 -30.71 21.03 -5.31
CA PHE A 52 -30.35 20.57 -3.98
C PHE A 52 -31.54 20.57 -3.01
N ARG A 53 -32.40 21.60 -3.05
CA ARG A 53 -33.62 21.67 -2.22
C ARG A 53 -34.61 20.56 -2.58
N ASP A 54 -34.81 20.32 -3.87
CA ASP A 54 -35.70 19.26 -4.35
C ASP A 54 -35.19 17.87 -3.90
N THR A 55 -33.88 17.62 -4.00
CA THR A 55 -33.25 16.40 -3.48
C THR A 55 -33.42 16.28 -1.96
N VAL A 56 -33.26 17.37 -1.21
CA VAL A 56 -33.46 17.42 0.25
C VAL A 56 -34.91 17.09 0.63
N ASP A 57 -35.88 17.59 -0.12
CA ASP A 57 -37.29 17.26 0.09
C ASP A 57 -37.55 15.77 -0.15
N PHE A 58 -37.01 15.22 -1.24
CA PHE A 58 -37.07 13.79 -1.53
C PHE A 58 -36.45 12.94 -0.41
N MET A 59 -35.25 13.31 0.04
CA MET A 59 -34.58 12.63 1.16
C MET A 59 -35.43 12.67 2.43
N ALA A 60 -36.00 13.82 2.76
CA ALA A 60 -36.77 14.01 3.98
C ALA A 60 -38.06 13.16 3.99
N GLU A 61 -38.68 12.96 2.83
CA GLU A 61 -39.88 12.15 2.65
C GLU A 61 -39.56 10.65 2.59
N HIS A 62 -38.58 10.24 1.79
CA HIS A 62 -38.40 8.84 1.40
C HIS A 62 -37.23 8.13 2.09
N LEU A 63 -36.18 8.84 2.49
CA LEU A 63 -34.94 8.23 2.99
C LEU A 63 -34.73 8.47 4.49
N LYS A 64 -35.08 9.64 5.01
CA LYS A 64 -34.97 9.98 6.43
C LYS A 64 -35.62 8.94 7.37
N PRO A 65 -36.81 8.37 7.07
CA PRO A 65 -37.40 7.31 7.91
C PRO A 65 -36.54 6.04 8.02
N HIS A 66 -35.53 5.87 7.17
CA HIS A 66 -34.61 4.73 7.13
C HIS A 66 -33.20 5.07 7.67
N GLY A 67 -32.96 6.30 8.13
CA GLY A 67 -31.74 6.72 8.81
C GLY A 67 -30.79 7.60 7.99
N TRP A 68 -31.07 7.79 6.70
CA TRP A 68 -30.34 8.72 5.83
C TRP A 68 -30.54 10.16 6.31
N GLN A 69 -29.45 10.90 6.54
CA GLN A 69 -29.53 12.18 7.25
C GLN A 69 -28.62 13.29 6.73
N TYR A 70 -27.53 13.00 6.00
CA TYR A 70 -26.64 14.04 5.49
C TYR A 70 -26.96 14.38 4.03
N ALA A 71 -27.14 15.67 3.70
CA ALA A 71 -27.20 16.16 2.32
C ALA A 71 -25.97 17.04 2.05
N VAL A 72 -25.10 16.62 1.12
CA VAL A 72 -23.77 17.21 0.93
C VAL A 72 -23.66 17.88 -0.44
N VAL A 73 -23.34 19.18 -0.45
CA VAL A 73 -22.98 19.91 -1.69
C VAL A 73 -21.52 19.63 -2.02
N ASP A 74 -21.28 18.91 -3.10
CA ASP A 74 -19.94 18.55 -3.57
C ASP A 74 -19.38 19.57 -4.59
N TYR A 75 -18.17 19.30 -5.08
CA TYR A 75 -17.07 20.26 -5.02
C TYR A 75 -17.20 21.53 -5.88
N ILE A 76 -16.44 22.55 -5.46
CA ILE A 76 -16.27 23.84 -6.16
C ILE A 76 -17.58 24.66 -6.25
N TRP A 77 -18.42 24.61 -5.21
CA TRP A 77 -19.61 25.44 -5.05
C TRP A 77 -19.33 26.96 -5.05
N PHE A 78 -18.07 27.35 -4.85
CA PHE A 78 -17.59 28.73 -4.88
C PHE A 78 -17.20 29.23 -6.28
N ASN A 79 -17.13 28.36 -7.29
CA ASN A 79 -16.95 28.77 -8.68
C ASN A 79 -18.32 29.12 -9.29
N PRO A 80 -18.50 30.35 -9.79
CA PRO A 80 -19.75 30.75 -10.46
C PRO A 80 -19.97 30.07 -11.81
N HIS A 81 -18.92 29.59 -12.46
CA HIS A 81 -18.92 29.08 -13.82
C HIS A 81 -18.20 27.72 -13.93
N PRO A 82 -18.58 26.72 -13.12
CA PRO A 82 -17.86 25.46 -13.03
C PRO A 82 -17.97 24.66 -14.34
N GLY A 83 -16.82 24.45 -15.00
CA GLY A 83 -16.74 23.70 -16.26
C GLY A 83 -17.31 24.44 -17.48
N ASP A 84 -17.37 25.77 -17.45
CA ASP A 84 -17.70 26.63 -18.61
C ASP A 84 -16.60 26.61 -19.69
N HIS A 85 -15.38 26.24 -19.32
CA HIS A 85 -14.31 25.93 -20.26
C HIS A 85 -13.83 24.49 -20.05
N ASN A 86 -13.42 23.84 -21.13
CA ASN A 86 -12.83 22.52 -21.07
C ASN A 86 -11.31 22.65 -21.21
N ASN A 87 -10.57 22.13 -20.24
CA ASN A 87 -9.15 21.88 -20.39
C ASN A 87 -8.98 20.55 -21.17
N PRO A 88 -8.40 20.55 -22.38
CA PRO A 88 -8.26 19.34 -23.19
C PRO A 88 -7.34 18.29 -22.56
N GLN A 89 -6.55 18.65 -21.55
CA GLN A 89 -5.70 17.74 -20.77
C GLN A 89 -6.46 17.10 -19.59
N ARG A 90 -7.73 17.46 -19.40
CA ARG A 90 -8.59 16.97 -18.30
C ARG A 90 -9.82 16.29 -18.86
N ARG A 91 -10.57 15.64 -17.96
CA ARG A 91 -11.90 15.14 -18.27
C ARG A 91 -12.84 16.30 -18.67
N PHE A 92 -13.84 15.97 -19.49
CA PHE A 92 -14.88 16.91 -19.85
C PHE A 92 -15.56 17.50 -18.61
N GLY A 93 -15.75 18.82 -18.60
CA GLY A 93 -16.40 19.53 -17.51
C GLY A 93 -15.57 19.73 -16.24
N GLN A 94 -14.28 19.35 -16.23
CA GLN A 94 -13.40 19.58 -15.08
C GLN A 94 -13.36 21.09 -14.73
N SER A 95 -13.60 21.41 -13.46
CA SER A 95 -13.68 22.80 -12.96
C SER A 95 -12.32 23.42 -12.64
N ASP A 96 -11.34 23.27 -13.53
CA ASP A 96 -10.09 24.04 -13.45
C ASP A 96 -10.36 25.53 -13.73
N LEU A 97 -9.46 26.40 -13.29
CA LEU A 97 -9.37 27.82 -13.61
C LEU A 97 -8.47 28.01 -14.84
N ARG A 98 -8.82 28.95 -15.71
CA ARG A 98 -7.87 29.49 -16.70
C ARG A 98 -6.82 30.31 -15.97
N LEU A 99 -5.56 30.06 -16.31
CA LEU A 99 -4.40 30.76 -15.75
C LEU A 99 -3.72 31.59 -16.86
N ASP A 100 -3.19 32.76 -16.49
CA ASP A 100 -2.29 33.52 -17.36
C ASP A 100 -0.87 32.90 -17.39
N PRO A 101 0.06 33.41 -18.23
CA PRO A 101 1.42 32.87 -18.31
C PRO A 101 2.22 32.91 -16.99
N ASP A 102 1.86 33.78 -16.06
CA ASP A 102 2.48 33.89 -14.74
C ASP A 102 1.76 33.01 -13.69
N GLY A 103 0.78 32.21 -14.12
CA GLY A 103 0.04 31.28 -13.28
C GLY A 103 -1.10 31.92 -12.48
N ARG A 104 -1.43 33.20 -12.73
CA ARG A 104 -2.51 33.92 -12.04
C ARG A 104 -3.88 33.51 -12.59
N PRO A 105 -4.90 33.31 -11.74
CA PRO A 105 -6.25 33.03 -12.20
C PRO A 105 -6.83 34.18 -13.04
N VAL A 106 -7.25 33.86 -14.26
CA VAL A 106 -8.07 34.71 -15.12
C VAL A 106 -9.54 34.62 -14.71
N ASP A 107 -9.97 33.40 -14.37
CA ASP A 107 -11.30 33.15 -13.83
C ASP A 107 -11.36 33.57 -12.36
N ARG A 108 -12.49 34.17 -11.96
CA ARG A 108 -12.68 34.67 -10.59
C ARG A 108 -13.59 33.76 -9.79
N LEU A 109 -13.09 33.33 -8.64
CA LEU A 109 -13.83 32.59 -7.63
C LEU A 109 -14.63 33.55 -6.73
N THR A 110 -15.73 33.05 -6.17
CA THR A 110 -16.53 33.79 -5.18
C THR A 110 -15.85 33.66 -3.82
N LEU A 111 -15.12 34.70 -3.40
CA LEU A 111 -14.42 34.79 -2.12
C LEU A 111 -14.92 35.99 -1.32
N ASP A 112 -14.81 35.94 0.01
CA ASP A 112 -14.97 37.14 0.85
C ASP A 112 -13.67 37.97 0.94
N GLU A 113 -13.70 39.06 1.69
CA GLU A 113 -12.55 39.95 1.86
C GLU A 113 -11.36 39.31 2.58
N PHE A 114 -11.53 38.12 3.18
CA PHE A 114 -10.48 37.36 3.88
C PHE A 114 -9.98 36.15 3.07
N GLY A 115 -10.34 36.08 1.79
CA GLY A 115 -9.93 34.99 0.90
C GLY A 115 -10.64 33.66 1.16
N ARG A 116 -11.74 33.65 1.94
CA ARG A 116 -12.49 32.43 2.23
C ARG A 116 -13.53 32.18 1.14
N PRO A 117 -13.66 30.94 0.63
CA PRO A 117 -14.69 30.60 -0.35
C PRO A 117 -16.12 30.90 0.14
N GLN A 118 -16.92 31.51 -0.73
CA GLN A 118 -18.35 31.82 -0.55
C GLN A 118 -19.18 31.10 -1.62
N PRO A 119 -20.44 30.72 -1.36
CA PRO A 119 -21.29 30.10 -2.38
C PRO A 119 -21.49 31.06 -3.55
N ALA A 120 -21.36 30.55 -4.77
CA ALA A 120 -21.59 31.36 -5.94
C ALA A 120 -23.07 31.75 -6.05
N VAL A 121 -23.38 33.04 -5.92
CA VAL A 121 -24.77 33.54 -5.80
C VAL A 121 -25.64 33.19 -7.01
N ASN A 122 -25.06 33.08 -8.21
CA ASN A 122 -25.81 32.67 -9.40
C ASN A 122 -26.29 31.20 -9.33
N ARG A 123 -25.59 30.34 -8.59
CA ARG A 123 -25.96 28.93 -8.36
C ARG A 123 -26.73 28.75 -7.05
N PHE A 124 -26.42 29.58 -6.05
CA PHE A 124 -27.03 29.57 -4.73
C PHE A 124 -27.59 30.95 -4.37
N PRO A 125 -28.73 31.38 -4.93
CA PRO A 125 -29.26 32.73 -4.76
C PRO A 125 -29.51 33.12 -3.30
N SER A 126 -29.83 32.16 -2.42
CA SER A 126 -30.03 32.45 -0.99
C SER A 126 -28.76 32.89 -0.26
N SER A 127 -27.58 32.67 -0.84
CA SER A 127 -26.29 33.10 -0.28
C SER A 127 -26.00 34.59 -0.47
N ALA A 128 -26.85 35.30 -1.21
CA ALA A 128 -26.71 36.73 -1.48
C ALA A 128 -26.58 37.57 -0.19
N ALA A 129 -26.04 38.78 -0.33
CA ALA A 129 -25.82 39.71 0.79
C ALA A 129 -25.00 39.13 1.95
N GLY A 130 -24.06 38.22 1.65
CA GLY A 130 -23.14 37.64 2.64
C GLY A 130 -23.78 36.58 3.54
N ALA A 131 -24.98 36.07 3.21
CA ALA A 131 -25.64 35.04 3.99
C ALA A 131 -24.91 33.68 3.93
N GLY A 132 -24.11 33.46 2.89
CA GLY A 132 -23.41 32.20 2.64
C GLY A 132 -24.37 31.02 2.62
N PHE A 133 -23.98 29.86 3.15
CA PHE A 133 -24.86 28.68 3.16
C PHE A 133 -25.89 28.67 4.29
N LYS A 134 -25.92 29.66 5.18
CA LYS A 134 -26.84 29.64 6.34
C LYS A 134 -28.30 29.40 5.96
N PRO A 135 -28.90 30.07 4.95
CA PRO A 135 -30.29 29.84 4.59
C PRO A 135 -30.55 28.46 3.99
N LEU A 136 -29.56 27.89 3.29
CA LEU A 136 -29.66 26.54 2.73
C LEU A 136 -29.56 25.49 3.84
N ALA A 137 -28.59 25.63 4.74
CA ALA A 137 -28.44 24.77 5.91
C ALA A 137 -29.67 24.80 6.83
N ASP A 138 -30.21 26.00 7.12
CA ASP A 138 -31.44 26.16 7.91
C ASP A 138 -32.62 25.42 7.27
N TYR A 139 -32.71 25.44 5.93
CA TYR A 139 -33.72 24.67 5.23
C TYR A 139 -33.52 23.16 5.38
N VAL A 140 -32.29 22.65 5.22
CA VAL A 140 -31.97 21.22 5.46
C VAL A 140 -32.33 20.83 6.90
N HIS A 141 -31.98 21.66 7.88
CA HIS A 141 -32.31 21.43 9.29
C HIS A 141 -33.82 21.47 9.54
N SER A 142 -34.56 22.36 8.86
CA SER A 142 -36.03 22.42 8.97
C SER A 142 -36.71 21.13 8.49
N LYS A 143 -36.04 20.37 7.61
CA LYS A 143 -36.47 19.06 7.13
C LYS A 143 -36.04 17.91 8.04
N GLY A 144 -35.32 18.21 9.14
CA GLY A 144 -34.78 17.23 10.08
C GLY A 144 -33.59 16.45 9.53
N LEU A 145 -32.91 17.00 8.51
CA LEU A 145 -31.69 16.47 7.93
C LEU A 145 -30.48 17.30 8.43
N LYS A 146 -29.29 16.93 8.00
CA LYS A 146 -28.00 17.56 8.31
C LYS A 146 -27.33 18.04 7.03
N PHE A 147 -26.72 19.20 7.08
CA PHE A 147 -26.12 19.86 5.93
C PHE A 147 -24.62 19.60 5.86
N GLY A 148 -24.12 19.22 4.69
CA GLY A 148 -22.70 19.04 4.45
C GLY A 148 -22.18 19.81 3.25
N ILE A 149 -20.87 20.08 3.26
CA ILE A 149 -20.17 20.70 2.14
C ILE A 149 -18.86 19.97 1.85
N HIS A 150 -18.45 20.00 0.61
CA HIS A 150 -17.08 19.68 0.20
C HIS A 150 -16.16 20.90 0.36
N ILE A 151 -14.90 20.69 0.70
CA ILE A 151 -13.84 21.69 0.59
C ILE A 151 -12.63 21.07 -0.10
N MET A 152 -11.95 21.87 -0.92
CA MET A 152 -10.58 21.54 -1.36
C MET A 152 -9.60 21.93 -0.25
N ARG A 153 -8.56 21.12 -0.03
CA ARG A 153 -7.42 21.49 0.82
C ARG A 153 -6.86 22.86 0.45
N GLY A 154 -6.42 23.58 1.49
CA GLY A 154 -5.60 24.76 1.35
C GLY A 154 -6.38 26.06 1.16
N ILE A 155 -5.77 26.99 0.43
CA ILE A 155 -6.23 28.36 0.23
C ILE A 155 -6.44 28.66 -1.25
N PRO A 156 -7.48 29.42 -1.66
CA PRO A 156 -7.70 29.75 -3.06
C PRO A 156 -6.46 30.40 -3.69
N ARG A 157 -6.06 29.92 -4.88
CA ARG A 157 -4.97 30.51 -5.66
C ARG A 157 -5.19 32.00 -5.90
N GLN A 158 -6.45 32.41 -6.10
CA GLN A 158 -6.84 33.82 -6.21
C GLN A 158 -6.47 34.62 -4.95
N ALA A 159 -6.72 34.09 -3.74
CA ALA A 159 -6.41 34.79 -2.50
C ALA A 159 -4.90 35.00 -2.33
N TYR A 160 -4.08 34.02 -2.75
CA TYR A 160 -2.62 34.15 -2.78
C TYR A 160 -2.14 35.28 -3.70
N PHE A 161 -2.62 35.32 -4.95
CA PHE A 161 -2.19 36.34 -5.91
C PHE A 161 -2.72 37.75 -5.62
N ASP A 162 -3.91 37.84 -5.03
CA ASP A 162 -4.49 39.10 -4.55
C ASP A 162 -3.95 39.51 -3.17
N ASP A 163 -3.12 38.65 -2.55
CA ASP A 163 -2.54 38.78 -1.21
C ASP A 163 -3.56 39.18 -0.12
N LEU A 164 -4.71 38.49 -0.11
CA LEU A 164 -5.83 38.84 0.77
C LEU A 164 -5.48 38.63 2.26
N PRO A 165 -6.02 39.45 3.17
CA PRO A 165 -5.75 39.34 4.61
C PRO A 165 -6.38 38.08 5.22
N ILE A 166 -5.75 37.51 6.24
CA ILE A 166 -6.30 36.36 6.98
C ILE A 166 -7.11 36.83 8.19
N GLN A 167 -8.38 36.43 8.29
CA GLN A 167 -9.24 36.83 9.40
C GLN A 167 -8.66 36.36 10.75
N GLY A 168 -8.50 37.30 11.69
CA GLY A 168 -7.97 37.00 13.02
C GLY A 168 -6.46 36.83 13.09
N SER A 169 -5.74 37.28 12.06
CA SER A 169 -4.28 37.28 11.97
C SER A 169 -3.78 38.63 11.41
N ASP A 170 -2.51 38.95 11.62
CA ASP A 170 -1.81 40.07 10.96
C ASP A 170 -1.12 39.64 9.65
N GLN A 171 -1.32 38.39 9.25
CA GLN A 171 -0.73 37.77 8.06
C GLN A 171 -1.68 37.80 6.87
N SER A 172 -1.14 37.57 5.68
CA SER A 172 -1.87 37.50 4.41
C SER A 172 -1.75 36.12 3.76
N ALA A 173 -2.59 35.87 2.76
CA ALA A 173 -2.57 34.66 1.95
C ALA A 173 -1.21 34.42 1.27
N GLY A 174 -0.51 35.49 0.84
CA GLY A 174 0.83 35.41 0.28
C GLY A 174 1.89 34.87 1.24
N VAL A 175 1.67 34.98 2.55
CA VAL A 175 2.60 34.48 3.57
C VAL A 175 2.36 33.01 3.90
N ILE A 176 1.10 32.59 3.96
CA ILE A 176 0.74 31.25 4.47
C ILE A 176 0.60 30.19 3.37
N ALA A 177 0.46 30.59 2.10
CA ALA A 177 0.32 29.64 1.00
C ALA A 177 1.67 29.03 0.60
N GLU A 178 1.63 27.80 0.09
CA GLU A 178 2.75 27.12 -0.57
C GLU A 178 2.49 27.04 -2.08
N PRO A 179 3.09 27.91 -2.92
CA PRO A 179 2.78 27.98 -4.35
C PRO A 179 3.17 26.73 -5.15
N TRP A 180 4.06 25.91 -4.61
CA TRP A 180 4.48 24.63 -5.20
C TRP A 180 3.62 23.44 -4.73
N ASP A 181 2.85 23.60 -3.65
CA ASP A 181 1.96 22.57 -3.15
C ASP A 181 0.60 22.72 -3.81
N VAL A 182 0.35 21.87 -4.80
CA VAL A 182 -0.82 21.96 -5.68
C VAL A 182 -1.54 20.62 -5.76
N CYS A 183 -2.85 20.69 -5.93
CA CYS A 183 -3.66 19.53 -6.23
C CYS A 183 -3.43 19.10 -7.70
N PRO A 184 -3.06 17.84 -7.99
CA PRO A 184 -2.69 17.40 -9.34
C PRO A 184 -3.90 17.28 -10.29
N TRP A 185 -5.12 17.27 -9.76
CA TRP A 185 -6.37 17.08 -10.54
C TRP A 185 -7.31 18.30 -10.50
N ASN A 186 -7.04 19.31 -9.67
CA ASN A 186 -7.81 20.55 -9.61
C ASN A 186 -6.90 21.74 -9.27
N ASN A 187 -6.93 22.83 -10.05
CA ASN A 187 -6.00 23.94 -9.85
C ASN A 187 -6.54 25.15 -9.04
N ASN A 188 -7.67 25.01 -8.34
CA ASN A 188 -8.33 26.14 -7.67
C ASN A 188 -7.60 26.62 -6.41
N MET A 189 -6.92 25.72 -5.72
CA MET A 189 -6.27 25.97 -4.43
C MET A 189 -4.75 25.78 -4.49
N LEU A 190 -4.07 26.31 -3.47
CA LEU A 190 -2.68 26.05 -3.11
C LEU A 190 -2.65 25.51 -1.68
N GLY A 191 -1.66 24.69 -1.34
CA GLY A 191 -1.44 24.22 0.03
C GLY A 191 -1.21 25.36 1.02
N VAL A 192 -1.50 25.11 2.30
CA VAL A 192 -1.20 26.04 3.40
C VAL A 192 -0.04 25.48 4.23
N ASP A 193 1.03 26.26 4.34
CA ASP A 193 2.21 25.91 5.14
C ASP A 193 1.87 26.01 6.63
N ALA A 194 1.68 24.86 7.27
CA ALA A 194 1.35 24.77 8.69
C ALA A 194 2.41 25.42 9.62
N THR A 195 3.63 25.67 9.12
CA THR A 195 4.70 26.31 9.90
C THR A 195 4.59 27.84 9.92
N LYS A 196 3.77 28.44 9.05
CA LYS A 196 3.65 29.89 8.95
C LYS A 196 2.74 30.46 10.03
N PRO A 197 3.08 31.64 10.57
CA PRO A 197 2.14 32.39 11.40
C PRO A 197 0.86 32.64 10.58
N GLY A 198 -0.30 32.51 11.20
CA GLY A 198 -1.59 32.71 10.54
C GLY A 198 -2.19 31.50 9.81
N ALA A 199 -1.43 30.42 9.56
CA ALA A 199 -1.93 29.22 8.89
C ALA A 199 -3.12 28.58 9.63
N GLN A 200 -2.95 28.31 10.94
CA GLN A 200 -4.06 27.82 11.78
C GLN A 200 -5.20 28.84 11.89
N ALA A 201 -4.90 30.15 11.90
CA ALA A 201 -5.93 31.19 11.97
C ALA A 201 -6.83 31.18 10.72
N TYR A 202 -6.25 30.90 9.54
CA TYR A 202 -7.02 30.73 8.31
C TYR A 202 -7.99 29.55 8.42
N TYR A 203 -7.51 28.36 8.79
CA TYR A 203 -8.41 27.20 9.00
C TYR A 203 -9.43 27.45 10.13
N ASP A 204 -9.04 28.05 11.25
CA ASP A 204 -9.96 28.45 12.34
C ASP A 204 -11.06 29.40 11.82
N SER A 205 -10.72 30.29 10.88
CA SER A 205 -11.69 31.23 10.27
C SER A 205 -12.65 30.54 9.29
N LEU A 206 -12.20 29.51 8.56
CA LEU A 206 -13.03 28.70 7.67
C LEU A 206 -14.07 27.91 8.47
N PHE A 207 -13.62 27.15 9.48
CA PHE A 207 -14.55 26.33 10.28
C PHE A 207 -15.48 27.17 11.16
N ARG A 208 -15.07 28.37 11.58
CA ARG A 208 -15.98 29.33 12.22
C ARG A 208 -17.07 29.82 11.26
N GLN A 209 -16.73 30.09 10.01
CA GLN A 209 -17.71 30.42 8.97
C GLN A 209 -18.68 29.24 8.73
N TYR A 210 -18.16 28.02 8.61
CA TYR A 210 -18.98 26.82 8.44
C TYR A 210 -19.91 26.59 9.64
N ALA A 211 -19.42 26.83 10.86
CA ALA A 211 -20.24 26.79 12.06
C ALA A 211 -21.33 27.86 12.07
N GLN A 212 -21.04 29.09 11.62
CA GLN A 212 -22.02 30.18 11.48
C GLN A 212 -23.10 29.84 10.45
N TRP A 213 -22.74 29.13 9.37
CA TRP A 213 -23.68 28.61 8.39
C TRP A 213 -24.49 27.42 8.90
N GLY A 214 -24.07 26.74 9.97
CA GLY A 214 -24.75 25.55 10.48
C GLY A 214 -24.36 24.26 9.74
N VAL A 215 -23.15 24.20 9.16
CA VAL A 215 -22.63 22.96 8.55
C VAL A 215 -22.48 21.86 9.61
N ASP A 216 -22.84 20.62 9.28
CA ASP A 216 -22.74 19.43 10.13
C ASP A 216 -21.67 18.44 9.65
N PHE A 217 -21.24 18.56 8.41
CA PHE A 217 -20.38 17.60 7.72
C PHE A 217 -19.48 18.32 6.72
N VAL A 218 -18.18 18.04 6.76
CA VAL A 218 -17.19 18.58 5.84
C VAL A 218 -16.44 17.43 5.18
N LYS A 219 -16.49 17.33 3.85
CA LYS A 219 -15.62 16.46 3.04
C LYS A 219 -14.44 17.28 2.55
N ALA A 220 -13.27 17.09 3.15
CA ALA A 220 -12.03 17.71 2.71
C ALA A 220 -11.31 16.82 1.71
N ASP A 221 -10.95 17.38 0.57
CA ASP A 221 -10.36 16.66 -0.57
C ASP A 221 -8.94 17.13 -0.84
N ASP A 222 -8.20 16.38 -1.65
CA ASP A 222 -6.75 16.57 -1.89
C ASP A 222 -5.91 16.44 -0.61
N VAL A 223 -6.30 15.59 0.35
CA VAL A 223 -5.63 15.50 1.66
C VAL A 223 -4.97 14.15 1.96
N ILE A 224 -5.49 13.05 1.41
CA ILE A 224 -5.03 11.69 1.78
C ILE A 224 -4.14 11.06 0.73
N HIS A 225 -4.58 11.02 -0.54
CA HIS A 225 -3.80 10.40 -1.61
C HIS A 225 -2.45 11.10 -1.75
N TYR A 226 -1.39 10.38 -2.13
CA TYR A 226 -0.03 10.88 -2.08
C TYR A 226 0.14 12.21 -2.85
N PRO A 227 0.76 13.24 -2.23
CA PRO A 227 1.33 13.26 -0.88
C PRO A 227 0.28 13.34 0.25
N TYR A 228 0.56 12.69 1.39
CA TYR A 228 -0.33 12.72 2.55
C TYR A 228 -0.18 14.02 3.35
N HIS A 229 -1.23 14.84 3.44
CA HIS A 229 -1.18 16.19 4.02
C HIS A 229 -1.54 16.21 5.52
N ALA A 230 -0.71 15.53 6.35
CA ALA A 230 -0.95 15.36 7.79
C ALA A 230 -1.19 16.69 8.53
N ALA A 231 -0.36 17.71 8.28
CA ALA A 231 -0.42 18.97 9.00
C ALA A 231 -1.72 19.74 8.74
N GLU A 232 -2.23 19.73 7.50
CA GLU A 232 -3.51 20.35 7.19
C GLU A 232 -4.70 19.57 7.75
N ILE A 233 -4.60 18.23 7.82
CA ILE A 233 -5.59 17.40 8.54
C ILE A 233 -5.65 17.80 10.03
N GLU A 234 -4.51 17.97 10.69
CA GLU A 234 -4.43 18.40 12.09
C GLU A 234 -4.96 19.84 12.29
N MET A 235 -4.67 20.76 11.36
CA MET A 235 -5.21 22.12 11.41
C MET A 235 -6.73 22.14 11.25
N MET A 236 -7.29 21.33 10.33
CA MET A 236 -8.74 21.18 10.17
C MET A 236 -9.39 20.58 11.42
N ARG A 237 -8.81 19.51 11.99
CA ARG A 237 -9.29 18.92 13.26
C ARG A 237 -9.33 19.95 14.38
N THR A 238 -8.22 20.67 14.55
CA THR A 238 -8.09 21.74 15.55
C THR A 238 -9.12 22.85 15.33
N ALA A 239 -9.37 23.23 14.07
CA ALA A 239 -10.33 24.26 13.72
C ALA A 239 -11.77 23.83 14.02
N ILE A 240 -12.13 22.56 13.79
CA ILE A 240 -13.42 21.99 14.19
C ILE A 240 -13.58 22.02 15.72
N ASP A 241 -12.53 21.65 16.47
CA ASP A 241 -12.57 21.68 17.94
C ASP A 241 -12.79 23.10 18.50
N ARG A 242 -12.34 24.13 17.76
CA ARG A 242 -12.40 25.54 18.18
C ARG A 242 -13.63 26.30 17.70
N CYS A 243 -14.32 25.83 16.66
CA CYS A 243 -15.40 26.60 16.04
C CYS A 243 -16.71 26.57 16.84
N GLY A 244 -16.80 25.75 17.90
CA GLY A 244 -17.96 25.69 18.80
C GLY A 244 -19.17 24.93 18.24
N ARG A 245 -19.01 24.23 17.11
CA ARG A 245 -20.03 23.37 16.51
C ARG A 245 -19.40 22.03 16.10
N PRO A 246 -19.85 20.89 16.65
CA PRO A 246 -19.39 19.58 16.21
C PRO A 246 -19.72 19.36 14.72
N MET A 247 -18.74 18.92 13.95
CA MET A 247 -18.87 18.62 12.52
C MET A 247 -18.18 17.30 12.21
N VAL A 248 -18.81 16.48 11.37
CA VAL A 248 -18.18 15.27 10.83
C VAL A 248 -17.07 15.69 9.87
N LEU A 249 -15.84 15.21 10.08
CA LEU A 249 -14.75 15.37 9.13
C LEU A 249 -14.57 14.10 8.29
N SER A 250 -14.85 14.23 7.00
CA SER A 250 -14.60 13.24 5.95
C SER A 250 -13.39 13.65 5.15
N LEU A 251 -12.48 12.72 4.85
CA LEU A 251 -11.25 13.00 4.12
C LEU A 251 -11.19 12.24 2.78
N SER A 252 -10.68 12.89 1.73
CA SER A 252 -10.65 12.45 0.33
C SER A 252 -9.37 12.95 -0.40
N PRO A 253 -8.99 12.37 -1.54
CA PRO A 253 -9.41 11.07 -2.06
C PRO A 253 -8.52 9.96 -1.49
N GLY A 254 -8.89 8.70 -1.74
CA GLY A 254 -8.02 7.56 -1.48
C GLY A 254 -7.12 7.20 -2.68
N ASP A 255 -6.38 6.11 -2.65
CA ASP A 255 -6.33 5.10 -1.58
C ASP A 255 -5.64 5.64 -0.31
N ALA A 256 -6.29 5.52 0.85
CA ALA A 256 -5.66 5.90 2.11
C ALA A 256 -4.46 5.01 2.44
N PRO A 257 -3.31 5.58 2.82
CA PRO A 257 -2.16 4.79 3.24
C PRO A 257 -2.43 4.17 4.60
N LEU A 258 -2.47 2.83 4.68
CA LEU A 258 -2.72 2.09 5.92
C LEU A 258 -1.70 2.45 7.03
N SER A 259 -0.49 2.89 6.67
CA SER A 259 0.51 3.39 7.63
C SER A 259 0.05 4.62 8.42
N GLN A 260 -0.93 5.38 7.90
CA GLN A 260 -1.51 6.55 8.57
C GLN A 260 -2.79 6.22 9.35
N ALA A 261 -3.17 4.94 9.47
CA ALA A 261 -4.44 4.56 10.09
C ALA A 261 -4.63 5.14 11.51
N LYS A 262 -3.58 5.16 12.33
CA LYS A 262 -3.65 5.76 13.68
C LYS A 262 -3.89 7.28 13.63
N HIS A 263 -3.26 7.96 12.68
CA HIS A 263 -3.41 9.41 12.50
C HIS A 263 -4.82 9.75 11.99
N LEU A 264 -5.34 8.96 11.04
CA LEU A 264 -6.70 9.10 10.52
C LEU A 264 -7.76 8.83 11.59
N VAL A 265 -7.61 7.75 12.38
CA VAL A 265 -8.49 7.45 13.53
C VAL A 265 -8.51 8.58 14.56
N ALA A 266 -7.38 9.27 14.75
CA ALA A 266 -7.27 10.35 15.73
C ALA A 266 -7.88 11.68 15.25
N ASN A 267 -7.91 11.92 13.93
CA ASN A 267 -8.24 13.25 13.39
C ASN A 267 -9.50 13.31 12.53
N ALA A 268 -9.98 12.19 11.98
CA ALA A 268 -11.10 12.15 11.05
C ALA A 268 -12.20 11.21 11.50
N ASN A 269 -13.43 11.52 11.10
CA ASN A 269 -14.57 10.65 11.32
C ASN A 269 -14.74 9.61 10.23
N MET A 270 -14.29 9.91 9.01
CA MET A 270 -14.22 8.96 7.92
C MET A 270 -13.13 9.34 6.92
N TRP A 271 -12.58 8.35 6.22
CA TRP A 271 -11.52 8.55 5.23
C TRP A 271 -11.62 7.55 4.10
N ARG A 272 -11.49 8.04 2.87
CA ARG A 272 -11.55 7.25 1.65
C ARG A 272 -10.46 6.18 1.60
N VAL A 273 -10.84 4.90 1.60
CA VAL A 273 -9.92 3.77 1.43
C VAL A 273 -9.64 3.46 -0.03
N SER A 274 -10.50 3.93 -0.94
CA SER A 274 -10.36 3.80 -2.39
C SER A 274 -10.16 5.17 -3.06
N GLY A 275 -9.57 5.17 -4.25
CA GLY A 275 -9.80 6.18 -5.28
C GLY A 275 -11.30 6.38 -5.58
N ASP A 276 -11.63 7.32 -6.47
CA ASP A 276 -13.04 7.60 -6.79
C ASP A 276 -13.71 6.34 -7.33
N LEU A 277 -14.79 5.91 -6.68
CA LEU A 277 -15.52 4.71 -7.02
C LEU A 277 -16.54 4.99 -8.13
N TRP A 278 -16.58 4.12 -9.13
CA TRP A 278 -17.56 4.17 -10.22
C TRP A 278 -18.33 2.85 -10.36
N ASP A 279 -19.40 2.89 -11.16
CA ASP A 279 -20.37 1.83 -11.43
C ASP A 279 -19.82 0.70 -12.32
N GLU A 280 -18.63 0.18 -12.00
CA GLU A 280 -18.00 -0.93 -12.70
C GLU A 280 -17.54 -2.04 -11.73
N TRP A 281 -17.73 -3.29 -12.15
CA TRP A 281 -17.43 -4.46 -11.31
C TRP A 281 -16.00 -4.49 -10.73
N PRO A 282 -14.92 -4.15 -11.49
CA PRO A 282 -13.57 -4.12 -10.93
C PRO A 282 -13.42 -3.17 -9.73
N SER A 283 -14.12 -2.03 -9.77
CA SER A 283 -14.13 -1.03 -8.69
C SER A 283 -14.82 -1.59 -7.43
N ILE A 284 -15.93 -2.32 -7.59
CA ILE A 284 -16.59 -3.01 -6.46
C ILE A 284 -15.71 -4.15 -5.92
N LYS A 285 -15.14 -4.97 -6.81
CA LYS A 285 -14.32 -6.14 -6.45
C LYS A 285 -13.03 -5.75 -5.70
N ARG A 286 -12.40 -4.62 -6.06
CA ARG A 286 -11.21 -4.08 -5.35
C ARG A 286 -11.50 -3.76 -3.88
N ASN A 287 -12.70 -3.28 -3.58
CA ASN A 287 -13.06 -2.85 -2.22
C ASN A 287 -13.11 -3.99 -1.20
N PHE A 288 -13.26 -5.26 -1.62
CA PHE A 288 -13.13 -6.39 -0.68
C PHE A 288 -11.76 -6.39 0.01
N GLN A 289 -10.68 -6.15 -0.73
CA GLN A 289 -9.33 -6.09 -0.17
C GLN A 289 -9.11 -4.87 0.71
N LEU A 290 -9.58 -3.71 0.25
CA LEU A 290 -9.38 -2.44 0.95
C LEU A 290 -10.12 -2.47 2.28
N LEU A 291 -11.39 -2.87 2.29
CA LEU A 291 -12.20 -2.95 3.49
C LEU A 291 -11.70 -4.02 4.47
N GLU A 292 -11.17 -5.15 3.99
CA GLU A 292 -10.50 -6.13 4.85
C GLU A 292 -9.33 -5.49 5.61
N ALA A 293 -8.40 -4.86 4.87
CA ALA A 293 -7.20 -4.24 5.43
C ALA A 293 -7.53 -3.15 6.46
N TRP A 294 -8.63 -2.43 6.25
CA TRP A 294 -9.08 -1.34 7.13
C TRP A 294 -10.04 -1.78 8.24
N SER A 295 -10.55 -3.01 8.20
CA SER A 295 -11.50 -3.52 9.20
C SER A 295 -11.05 -3.43 10.67
N PRO A 296 -9.74 -3.56 11.01
CA PRO A 296 -9.29 -3.37 12.40
C PRO A 296 -9.44 -1.94 12.94
N PHE A 297 -9.65 -0.96 12.06
CA PHE A 297 -9.77 0.46 12.40
C PHE A 297 -11.21 0.97 12.37
N ILE A 298 -12.19 0.09 12.19
CA ILE A 298 -13.61 0.42 12.31
C ILE A 298 -13.95 0.70 13.77
N GLY A 299 -14.60 1.82 14.06
CA GLY A 299 -15.13 2.07 15.40
C GLY A 299 -15.99 3.32 15.52
N PRO A 300 -16.70 3.48 16.66
CA PRO A 300 -17.52 4.66 16.91
C PRO A 300 -16.72 5.94 16.72
N GLY A 301 -17.18 6.79 15.79
CA GLY A 301 -16.54 8.06 15.48
C GLY A 301 -15.45 8.00 14.42
N HIS A 302 -15.07 6.83 13.88
CA HIS A 302 -14.01 6.68 12.87
C HIS A 302 -14.28 5.51 11.91
N TRP A 303 -14.56 5.82 10.64
CA TRP A 303 -15.06 4.84 9.66
C TRP A 303 -14.22 4.83 8.38
N PRO A 304 -13.62 3.69 8.02
CA PRO A 304 -13.06 3.49 6.68
C PRO A 304 -14.17 3.65 5.63
N ASP A 305 -13.92 4.47 4.61
CA ASP A 305 -14.91 4.86 3.61
C ASP A 305 -14.59 4.28 2.24
N ALA A 306 -15.41 3.33 1.78
CA ALA A 306 -15.31 2.74 0.44
C ALA A 306 -15.89 3.63 -0.66
N ASP A 307 -16.16 4.90 -0.35
CA ASP A 307 -16.71 5.93 -1.23
C ASP A 307 -18.22 5.82 -1.46
N MET A 308 -18.73 6.78 -2.23
CA MET A 308 -20.12 6.96 -2.58
C MET A 308 -20.70 5.76 -3.33
N LEU A 309 -22.03 5.65 -3.33
CA LEU A 309 -22.80 4.59 -3.94
C LEU A 309 -23.28 5.05 -5.33
N PRO A 310 -22.64 4.59 -6.42
CA PRO A 310 -23.04 4.93 -7.79
C PRO A 310 -24.23 4.04 -8.22
N ILE A 311 -25.35 4.13 -7.48
CA ILE A 311 -26.59 3.39 -7.71
C ILE A 311 -27.72 4.38 -8.05
N GLY A 312 -28.22 4.34 -9.29
CA GLY A 312 -29.29 5.22 -9.79
C GLY A 312 -28.85 6.01 -11.02
N HIS A 313 -29.41 7.20 -11.21
CA HIS A 313 -29.08 8.09 -12.32
C HIS A 313 -27.79 8.87 -12.03
N LEU A 314 -26.77 8.66 -12.85
CA LEU A 314 -25.43 9.18 -12.71
C LEU A 314 -25.04 10.03 -13.91
N SER A 315 -23.97 10.79 -13.72
CA SER A 315 -23.24 11.54 -14.73
C SER A 315 -24.07 12.52 -15.57
N LEU A 316 -24.99 13.26 -14.96
CA LEU A 316 -25.91 14.15 -15.68
C LEU A 316 -25.14 15.15 -16.56
N GLY A 317 -25.59 15.29 -17.81
CA GLY A 317 -24.90 16.13 -18.79
C GLY A 317 -23.51 15.61 -19.20
N GLY A 318 -23.23 14.32 -18.97
CA GLY A 318 -21.98 13.66 -19.36
C GLY A 318 -20.79 13.92 -18.43
N ARG A 319 -21.06 14.21 -17.15
CA ARG A 319 -20.06 14.59 -16.13
C ARG A 319 -20.44 14.00 -14.78
N PRO A 320 -19.50 13.58 -13.92
CA PRO A 320 -18.06 13.72 -14.10
C PRO A 320 -17.43 12.55 -14.87
N HIS A 321 -18.11 11.40 -14.96
CA HIS A 321 -17.51 10.17 -15.45
C HIS A 321 -18.39 9.51 -16.51
N GLY A 322 -18.04 9.68 -17.79
CA GLY A 322 -18.78 9.09 -18.91
C GLY A 322 -20.13 9.77 -19.20
N PRO A 323 -20.95 9.20 -20.11
CA PRO A 323 -22.24 9.77 -20.49
C PRO A 323 -23.25 9.72 -19.34
N ASP A 324 -24.22 10.62 -19.43
CA ASP A 324 -25.47 10.62 -18.66
C ASP A 324 -26.17 9.26 -18.78
N ARG A 325 -26.36 8.57 -17.64
CA ARG A 325 -26.80 7.16 -17.62
C ARG A 325 -27.38 6.73 -16.28
N MET A 326 -28.19 5.67 -16.31
CA MET A 326 -28.37 4.83 -15.12
C MET A 326 -27.10 4.02 -14.86
N SER A 327 -26.84 3.72 -13.57
CA SER A 327 -25.74 2.87 -13.12
C SER A 327 -25.59 1.62 -14.00
N MET A 328 -24.35 1.34 -14.40
CA MET A 328 -24.00 0.17 -15.20
C MET A 328 -23.91 -1.12 -14.37
N LEU A 329 -24.00 -1.02 -13.04
CA LEU A 329 -24.04 -2.18 -12.17
C LEU A 329 -25.36 -2.94 -12.38
N THR A 330 -25.25 -4.25 -12.57
CA THR A 330 -26.40 -5.16 -12.55
C THR A 330 -27.08 -5.17 -11.18
N ASP A 331 -28.34 -5.61 -11.11
CA ASP A 331 -29.06 -5.72 -9.84
C ASP A 331 -28.28 -6.56 -8.79
N ASP A 332 -27.62 -7.64 -9.23
CA ASP A 332 -26.81 -8.50 -8.38
C ASP A 332 -25.56 -7.76 -7.84
N GLU A 333 -24.91 -6.96 -8.67
CA GLU A 333 -23.74 -6.15 -8.29
C GLU A 333 -24.14 -5.01 -7.34
N GLN A 334 -25.29 -4.38 -7.54
CA GLN A 334 -25.83 -3.36 -6.62
C GLN A 334 -26.13 -3.97 -5.24
N VAL A 335 -26.74 -5.16 -5.20
CA VAL A 335 -26.96 -5.90 -3.94
C VAL A 335 -25.64 -6.31 -3.30
N THR A 336 -24.66 -6.74 -4.09
CA THR A 336 -23.30 -7.07 -3.62
C THR A 336 -22.58 -5.87 -3.02
N MET A 337 -22.65 -4.71 -3.67
CA MET A 337 -22.10 -3.47 -3.12
C MET A 337 -22.77 -3.12 -1.80
N MET A 338 -24.10 -3.13 -1.74
CA MET A 338 -24.83 -2.83 -0.50
C MET A 338 -24.50 -3.81 0.63
N ASN A 339 -24.37 -5.11 0.33
CA ASN A 339 -23.98 -6.11 1.32
C ASN A 339 -22.57 -5.87 1.85
N LEU A 340 -21.60 -5.60 0.97
CA LEU A 340 -20.21 -5.34 1.36
C LEU A 340 -20.10 -4.05 2.19
N TRP A 341 -20.65 -2.92 1.73
CA TRP A 341 -20.59 -1.65 2.46
C TRP A 341 -21.28 -1.77 3.82
N CYS A 342 -22.40 -2.49 3.90
CA CYS A 342 -23.11 -2.68 5.16
C CYS A 342 -22.33 -3.55 6.14
N ILE A 343 -21.83 -4.71 5.71
CA ILE A 343 -21.13 -5.63 6.62
C ILE A 343 -19.72 -5.18 6.96
N ALA A 344 -19.07 -4.38 6.11
CA ALA A 344 -17.76 -3.78 6.37
C ALA A 344 -17.85 -2.40 7.05
N LYS A 345 -19.06 -1.93 7.38
CA LYS A 345 -19.30 -0.66 8.13
C LYS A 345 -18.81 0.60 7.41
N SER A 346 -18.78 0.60 6.08
CA SER A 346 -18.53 1.82 5.30
C SER A 346 -19.64 2.84 5.55
N PRO A 347 -19.36 4.16 5.58
CA PRO A 347 -20.37 5.18 5.35
C PRO A 347 -21.17 4.89 4.07
N LEU A 348 -22.44 5.30 4.06
CA LEU A 348 -23.34 5.12 2.94
C LEU A 348 -23.71 6.50 2.38
N MET A 349 -23.08 6.92 1.30
CA MET A 349 -23.37 8.20 0.64
C MET A 349 -23.90 7.93 -0.76
N ILE A 350 -25.17 8.20 -1.02
CA ILE A 350 -25.75 8.03 -2.36
C ILE A 350 -25.19 9.11 -3.29
N GLY A 351 -24.63 8.73 -4.44
CA GLY A 351 -24.10 9.68 -5.42
C GLY A 351 -25.09 10.04 -6.55
N ALA A 352 -26.12 9.23 -6.75
CA ALA A 352 -27.09 9.40 -7.84
C ALA A 352 -28.05 10.57 -7.65
N ASP A 353 -28.64 11.04 -8.76
CA ASP A 353 -29.79 11.94 -8.72
C ASP A 353 -31.02 11.15 -8.24
N LEU A 354 -31.47 11.46 -7.04
CA LEU A 354 -32.61 10.80 -6.41
C LEU A 354 -33.94 11.07 -7.14
N LEU A 355 -34.06 12.22 -7.82
CA LEU A 355 -35.33 12.67 -8.39
C LEU A 355 -35.71 11.90 -9.66
N THR A 356 -34.70 11.45 -10.41
CA THR A 356 -34.89 10.72 -11.67
C THR A 356 -34.46 9.26 -11.58
N SER A 357 -33.92 8.82 -10.44
CA SER A 357 -33.63 7.41 -10.19
C SER A 357 -34.93 6.60 -10.05
N PRO A 358 -35.00 5.36 -10.59
CA PRO A 358 -36.20 4.54 -10.51
C PRO A 358 -36.60 4.16 -9.06
N PRO A 359 -37.91 4.00 -8.77
CA PRO A 359 -38.38 3.59 -7.44
C PRO A 359 -37.79 2.26 -6.93
N GLU A 360 -37.53 1.31 -7.82
CA GLU A 360 -36.89 0.03 -7.51
C GLU A 360 -35.46 0.21 -6.97
N THR A 361 -34.70 1.16 -7.53
CA THR A 361 -33.38 1.56 -7.04
C THR A 361 -33.49 2.13 -5.62
N MET A 362 -34.52 2.93 -5.35
CA MET A 362 -34.76 3.49 -4.02
C MET A 362 -35.13 2.41 -2.99
N ALA A 363 -35.86 1.37 -3.41
CA ALA A 363 -36.20 0.26 -2.52
C ALA A 363 -34.96 -0.48 -1.99
N LEU A 364 -33.91 -0.61 -2.81
CA LEU A 364 -32.62 -1.19 -2.40
C LEU A 364 -32.01 -0.40 -1.21
N LEU A 365 -32.07 0.93 -1.28
CA LEU A 365 -31.52 1.86 -0.28
C LEU A 365 -32.39 1.98 0.99
N GLN A 366 -33.59 1.41 0.99
CA GLN A 366 -34.56 1.50 2.10
C GLN A 366 -34.63 0.22 2.95
N ASN A 367 -33.92 -0.85 2.60
CA ASN A 367 -34.00 -2.12 3.33
C ASN A 367 -33.45 -1.99 4.77
N ARG A 368 -34.35 -1.87 5.74
CA ARG A 368 -34.01 -1.67 7.16
C ARG A 368 -33.23 -2.83 7.77
N ALA A 369 -33.43 -4.06 7.30
CA ALA A 369 -32.75 -5.22 7.85
C ALA A 369 -31.26 -5.22 7.44
N VAL A 370 -30.98 -4.85 6.19
CA VAL A 370 -29.63 -4.68 5.65
C VAL A 370 -28.93 -3.48 6.29
N LEU A 371 -29.60 -2.31 6.32
CA LEU A 371 -29.07 -1.10 6.95
C LEU A 371 -28.78 -1.29 8.44
N ALA A 372 -29.54 -2.12 9.15
CA ALA A 372 -29.27 -2.44 10.55
C ALA A 372 -27.91 -3.13 10.74
N VAL A 373 -27.42 -3.90 9.76
CA VAL A 373 -26.07 -4.50 9.81
C VAL A 373 -25.04 -3.38 9.85
N ASN A 374 -25.09 -2.41 8.93
CA ASN A 374 -24.22 -1.24 8.96
C ASN A 374 -24.34 -0.46 10.29
N GLN A 375 -25.56 -0.16 10.70
CA GLN A 375 -25.81 0.78 11.79
C GLN A 375 -25.61 0.20 13.19
N THR A 376 -25.69 -1.13 13.36
CA THR A 376 -25.74 -1.73 14.70
C THR A 376 -24.78 -2.89 14.93
N SER A 377 -24.29 -3.57 13.89
CA SER A 377 -23.43 -4.73 14.09
C SER A 377 -22.07 -4.38 14.72
N GLN A 378 -21.37 -5.40 15.21
CA GLN A 378 -20.00 -5.33 15.74
C GLN A 378 -19.22 -6.57 15.28
N GLN A 379 -17.90 -6.58 15.51
CA GLN A 379 -17.01 -7.70 15.15
C GLN A 379 -17.07 -8.03 13.65
N ASN A 380 -17.10 -6.97 12.85
CA ASN A 380 -17.15 -7.03 11.39
C ASN A 380 -15.79 -7.46 10.86
N GLN A 381 -15.73 -8.58 10.16
CA GLN A 381 -14.48 -9.11 9.60
C GLN A 381 -14.72 -9.98 8.37
N GLN A 382 -13.74 -9.99 7.48
CA GLN A 382 -13.64 -10.97 6.41
C GLN A 382 -13.19 -12.31 6.98
N VAL A 383 -13.88 -13.39 6.62
CA VAL A 383 -13.53 -14.77 7.02
C VAL A 383 -12.55 -15.37 6.02
N TYR A 384 -12.85 -15.23 4.74
CA TYR A 384 -11.97 -15.66 3.67
C TYR A 384 -12.20 -14.81 2.41
N ARG A 385 -11.20 -14.85 1.53
CA ARG A 385 -11.25 -14.31 0.16
C ARG A 385 -10.48 -15.23 -0.77
N SER A 386 -11.00 -15.43 -1.96
CA SER A 386 -10.26 -15.87 -3.15
C SER A 386 -10.60 -14.93 -4.31
N ASP A 387 -10.04 -15.19 -5.49
CA ASP A 387 -10.43 -14.47 -6.71
C ASP A 387 -11.90 -14.67 -7.08
N ASP A 388 -12.50 -15.77 -6.61
CA ASP A 388 -13.83 -16.24 -7.02
C ASP A 388 -14.90 -16.06 -5.96
N ALA A 389 -14.55 -15.94 -4.67
CA ALA A 389 -15.52 -15.89 -3.60
C ALA A 389 -15.00 -15.16 -2.35
N ALA A 390 -15.93 -14.62 -1.57
CA ALA A 390 -15.63 -14.05 -0.26
C ALA A 390 -16.73 -14.35 0.75
N CYS A 391 -16.38 -14.34 2.03
CA CYS A 391 -17.33 -14.38 3.14
C CYS A 391 -16.97 -13.33 4.19
N TRP A 392 -17.97 -12.63 4.69
CA TRP A 392 -17.88 -11.69 5.80
C TRP A 392 -18.84 -12.06 6.92
N VAL A 393 -18.45 -11.75 8.15
CA VAL A 393 -19.30 -11.95 9.33
C VAL A 393 -19.35 -10.71 10.22
N ALA A 394 -20.46 -10.60 10.94
CA ALA A 394 -20.64 -9.63 12.02
C ALA A 394 -21.58 -10.20 13.09
N MET A 395 -21.73 -9.47 14.19
CA MET A 395 -22.60 -9.83 15.30
C MET A 395 -23.57 -8.70 15.63
N ASP A 396 -24.83 -9.04 15.90
CA ASP A 396 -25.77 -8.13 16.56
C ASP A 396 -25.41 -8.04 18.06
N PRO A 397 -25.02 -6.86 18.59
CA PRO A 397 -24.63 -6.74 19.99
C PRO A 397 -25.77 -6.99 20.97
N LYS A 398 -27.04 -6.85 20.55
CA LYS A 398 -28.24 -7.04 21.40
C LYS A 398 -28.65 -8.50 21.50
N SER A 399 -28.89 -9.13 20.35
CA SER A 399 -29.38 -10.52 20.30
C SER A 399 -28.25 -11.55 20.35
N LYS A 400 -27.02 -11.15 20.02
CA LYS A 400 -25.86 -12.03 19.77
C LYS A 400 -25.97 -12.88 18.50
N ASP A 401 -27.02 -12.69 17.70
CA ASP A 401 -27.15 -13.30 16.38
C ASP A 401 -25.96 -12.95 15.50
N ARG A 402 -25.62 -13.84 14.56
CA ARG A 402 -24.59 -13.58 13.56
C ARG A 402 -25.19 -13.08 12.27
N PHE A 403 -24.53 -12.11 11.64
CA PHE A 403 -24.73 -11.76 10.25
C PHE A 403 -23.65 -12.44 9.43
N VAL A 404 -24.03 -13.05 8.32
CA VAL A 404 -23.12 -13.73 7.37
C VAL A 404 -23.44 -13.19 5.99
N ALA A 405 -22.44 -12.65 5.30
CA ALA A 405 -22.54 -12.30 3.89
C ALA A 405 -21.65 -13.22 3.06
N LEU A 406 -22.20 -13.78 1.99
CA LEU A 406 -21.54 -14.68 1.05
C LEU A 406 -21.56 -14.03 -0.33
N PHE A 407 -20.41 -13.99 -0.99
CA PHE A 407 -20.22 -13.27 -2.25
C PHE A 407 -19.61 -14.20 -3.29
N ASN A 408 -20.24 -14.27 -4.46
CA ASN A 408 -19.62 -14.85 -5.65
C ASN A 408 -18.92 -13.73 -6.42
N LEU A 409 -17.58 -13.79 -6.49
CA LEU A 409 -16.74 -12.79 -7.15
C LEU A 409 -16.34 -13.19 -8.59
N SER A 410 -16.80 -14.34 -9.05
CA SER A 410 -16.50 -14.92 -10.37
C SER A 410 -17.60 -14.63 -11.40
N ASP A 411 -17.24 -14.77 -12.68
CA ASP A 411 -18.16 -14.62 -13.83
C ASP A 411 -19.05 -15.86 -14.05
N GLN A 412 -19.04 -16.84 -13.14
CA GLN A 412 -19.77 -18.10 -13.26
C GLN A 412 -20.70 -18.33 -12.07
N ILE A 413 -21.76 -19.12 -12.25
CA ILE A 413 -22.61 -19.57 -11.13
C ILE A 413 -21.75 -20.41 -10.18
N ARG A 414 -21.82 -20.13 -8.87
CA ARG A 414 -20.97 -20.78 -7.87
C ARG A 414 -21.71 -21.07 -6.58
N ASP A 415 -21.40 -22.22 -5.99
CA ASP A 415 -21.75 -22.51 -4.59
C ASP A 415 -20.73 -21.83 -3.67
N VAL A 416 -21.22 -20.90 -2.85
CA VAL A 416 -20.41 -20.18 -1.86
C VAL A 416 -20.87 -20.60 -0.49
N ALA A 417 -19.93 -21.05 0.34
CA ALA A 417 -20.24 -21.67 1.62
C ALA A 417 -19.32 -21.19 2.75
N VAL A 418 -19.84 -21.25 3.97
CA VAL A 418 -19.07 -21.04 5.20
C VAL A 418 -19.45 -22.09 6.23
N ARG A 419 -18.46 -22.74 6.85
CA ARG A 419 -18.71 -23.68 7.93
C ARG A 419 -18.90 -22.93 9.23
N PHE A 420 -19.80 -23.42 10.07
CA PHE A 420 -20.05 -22.81 11.39
C PHE A 420 -18.78 -22.77 12.25
N GLU A 421 -17.91 -23.78 12.15
CA GLU A 421 -16.64 -23.81 12.85
C GLU A 421 -15.69 -22.67 12.46
N ASP A 422 -15.66 -22.28 11.18
CA ASP A 422 -14.81 -21.19 10.66
C ASP A 422 -15.22 -19.82 11.23
N ILE A 423 -16.48 -19.71 11.68
CA ILE A 423 -17.07 -18.49 12.24
C ILE A 423 -17.40 -18.61 13.72
N GLY A 424 -16.83 -19.62 14.39
CA GLY A 424 -16.94 -19.81 15.84
C GLY A 424 -18.35 -20.21 16.32
N LEU A 425 -19.16 -20.83 15.47
CA LEU A 425 -20.50 -21.31 15.77
C LEU A 425 -20.56 -22.84 15.88
N ARG A 426 -21.45 -23.34 16.75
CA ARG A 426 -21.84 -24.75 16.86
C ARG A 426 -23.32 -24.82 17.24
N GLY A 427 -24.05 -25.80 16.69
CA GLY A 427 -25.46 -26.03 17.02
C GLY A 427 -26.41 -25.85 15.82
N ARG A 428 -27.69 -25.62 16.15
CA ARG A 428 -28.79 -25.42 15.20
C ARG A 428 -29.20 -23.96 15.15
N PHE A 429 -29.33 -23.42 13.95
CA PHE A 429 -29.67 -22.03 13.72
C PHE A 429 -30.83 -21.89 12.74
N LYS A 430 -31.66 -20.89 13.00
CA LYS A 430 -32.59 -20.32 12.04
C LYS A 430 -31.82 -19.29 11.22
N THR A 431 -31.76 -19.47 9.90
CA THR A 431 -31.23 -18.46 8.99
C THR A 431 -32.36 -17.66 8.38
N THR A 432 -32.22 -16.33 8.34
CA THR A 432 -33.15 -15.42 7.65
C THR A 432 -32.38 -14.63 6.60
N ASP A 433 -32.81 -14.67 5.35
CA ASP A 433 -32.29 -13.82 4.29
C ASP A 433 -32.78 -12.38 4.47
N LEU A 434 -31.86 -11.41 4.54
CA LEU A 434 -32.19 -10.03 4.89
C LEU A 434 -32.80 -9.23 3.74
N TRP A 435 -32.72 -9.72 2.51
CA TRP A 435 -33.32 -9.08 1.34
C TRP A 435 -34.73 -9.60 1.10
N THR A 436 -34.94 -10.91 1.18
CA THR A 436 -36.22 -11.56 0.85
C THR A 436 -37.09 -11.85 2.07
N GLY A 437 -36.52 -11.86 3.27
CA GLY A 437 -37.19 -12.32 4.49
C GLY A 437 -37.37 -13.84 4.57
N GLY A 438 -36.89 -14.59 3.57
CA GLY A 438 -36.98 -16.05 3.54
C GLY A 438 -36.24 -16.68 4.71
N THR A 439 -36.88 -17.64 5.38
CA THR A 439 -36.29 -18.32 6.54
C THR A 439 -36.07 -19.80 6.30
N GLN A 440 -34.99 -20.34 6.86
CA GLN A 440 -34.71 -21.77 6.95
C GLN A 440 -34.41 -22.12 8.40
N GLN A 441 -35.05 -23.19 8.89
CA GLN A 441 -34.85 -23.71 10.26
C GLN A 441 -33.89 -24.90 10.26
N ASN A 442 -33.42 -25.28 11.44
CA ASN A 442 -32.55 -26.44 11.68
C ASN A 442 -31.28 -26.44 10.82
N VAL A 443 -30.73 -25.26 10.47
CA VAL A 443 -29.47 -25.18 9.74
C VAL A 443 -28.33 -25.54 10.68
N THR A 444 -27.50 -26.49 10.26
CA THR A 444 -26.40 -27.06 11.05
C THR A 444 -25.14 -27.14 10.19
N ALA A 445 -23.97 -27.17 10.84
CA ALA A 445 -22.64 -27.39 10.27
C ALA A 445 -22.13 -26.32 9.28
N GLN A 446 -22.93 -25.87 8.31
CA GLN A 446 -22.53 -24.87 7.32
C GLN A 446 -23.73 -24.15 6.71
N ILE A 447 -23.45 -23.01 6.08
CA ILE A 447 -24.35 -22.36 5.12
C ILE A 447 -23.73 -22.54 3.74
N ASN A 448 -24.57 -22.90 2.76
CA ASN A 448 -24.21 -22.90 1.34
C ASN A 448 -25.28 -22.15 0.56
N ARG A 449 -24.86 -21.33 -0.41
CA ARG A 449 -25.72 -20.61 -1.36
C ARG A 449 -25.17 -20.77 -2.77
N ARG A 450 -26.02 -21.22 -3.69
CA ARG A 450 -25.75 -21.18 -5.12
C ARG A 450 -26.06 -19.80 -5.65
N LEU A 451 -25.03 -19.05 -6.02
CA LEU A 451 -25.11 -17.64 -6.40
C LEU A 451 -24.79 -17.48 -7.89
N ARG A 452 -25.54 -16.60 -8.57
CA ARG A 452 -25.22 -16.14 -9.93
C ARG A 452 -23.88 -15.39 -9.95
N PRO A 453 -23.28 -15.16 -11.14
CA PRO A 453 -22.11 -14.28 -11.25
C PRO A 453 -22.35 -12.96 -10.52
N HIS A 454 -21.38 -12.55 -9.70
CA HIS A 454 -21.37 -11.28 -8.96
C HIS A 454 -22.47 -11.11 -7.90
N ALA A 455 -23.33 -12.12 -7.72
CA ALA A 455 -24.40 -12.10 -6.74
C ALA A 455 -23.88 -12.40 -5.33
N SER A 456 -24.65 -11.96 -4.35
CA SER A 456 -24.38 -12.21 -2.93
C SER A 456 -25.65 -12.52 -2.16
N ALA A 457 -25.47 -13.04 -0.94
CA ALA A 457 -26.54 -13.23 0.02
C ALA A 457 -26.10 -12.67 1.38
N MET A 458 -27.01 -12.00 2.09
CA MET A 458 -26.78 -11.57 3.48
C MET A 458 -27.83 -12.18 4.40
N LEU A 459 -27.37 -12.94 5.38
CA LEU A 459 -28.17 -13.79 6.24
C LEU A 459 -28.00 -13.40 7.70
N ARG A 460 -29.07 -13.50 8.48
CA ARG A 460 -29.04 -13.47 9.95
C ARG A 460 -29.24 -14.88 10.51
N LEU A 461 -28.37 -15.30 11.42
CA LEU A 461 -28.36 -16.60 12.08
C LEU A 461 -28.76 -16.40 13.55
N ALA A 462 -29.93 -16.92 13.93
CA ALA A 462 -30.41 -16.95 15.31
C ALA A 462 -30.38 -18.40 15.84
N PRO A 463 -29.84 -18.67 17.04
CA PRO A 463 -29.82 -20.02 17.60
C PRO A 463 -31.24 -20.52 17.91
N GLU A 464 -31.52 -21.80 17.65
CA GLU A 464 -32.87 -22.40 17.84
C GLU A 464 -33.06 -23.15 19.17
N SER A 465 -32.03 -23.24 20.01
CA SER A 465 -32.10 -23.84 21.36
C SER A 465 -31.01 -23.28 22.28
N ASP A 466 -31.20 -23.38 23.60
CA ASP A 466 -30.25 -22.93 24.63
C ASP A 466 -28.92 -23.71 24.54
N VAL A 467 -28.00 -23.24 23.69
CA VAL A 467 -26.65 -23.78 23.61
C VAL A 467 -25.82 -23.12 24.71
N VAL A 468 -25.38 -23.94 25.67
CA VAL A 468 -24.39 -23.59 26.70
C VAL A 468 -23.15 -23.00 26.04
N VAL A 469 -22.91 -21.71 26.27
CA VAL A 469 -21.63 -21.07 25.96
C VAL A 469 -20.63 -21.48 27.04
N GLN A 470 -19.81 -22.50 26.77
CA GLN A 470 -18.53 -22.59 27.49
C GLN A 470 -17.58 -21.55 26.90
N PRO A 471 -16.86 -20.78 27.73
CA PRO A 471 -15.86 -19.85 27.23
C PRO A 471 -14.70 -20.65 26.67
N VAL A 472 -14.65 -20.80 25.34
CA VAL A 472 -13.38 -21.00 24.68
C VAL A 472 -12.68 -19.65 24.78
N LEU A 473 -11.63 -19.58 25.59
CA LEU A 473 -10.57 -18.60 25.41
C LEU A 473 -10.10 -18.77 23.97
N LEU A 474 -10.63 -17.93 23.07
CA LEU A 474 -9.95 -17.68 21.81
C LEU A 474 -8.53 -17.28 22.23
N PRO A 475 -7.48 -17.93 21.70
CA PRO A 475 -6.18 -17.31 21.78
C PRO A 475 -6.35 -15.90 21.20
N PRO A 476 -5.72 -14.87 21.77
CA PRO A 476 -5.77 -13.55 21.17
C PRO A 476 -5.40 -13.67 19.69
N PRO A 477 -5.93 -12.79 18.82
CA PRO A 477 -5.48 -12.74 17.43
C PRO A 477 -3.96 -12.84 17.45
N ALA A 478 -3.39 -13.69 16.59
CA ALA A 478 -1.96 -13.79 16.46
C ALA A 478 -1.44 -12.39 16.11
N GLY A 479 -1.10 -11.63 17.16
CA GLY A 479 -0.32 -10.44 17.02
C GLY A 479 1.00 -10.84 16.37
N PRO A 480 1.74 -9.87 15.82
CA PRO A 480 3.12 -10.16 15.45
C PRO A 480 3.79 -10.81 16.65
N VAL A 481 4.26 -12.05 16.47
CA VAL A 481 5.12 -12.70 17.45
C VAL A 481 6.43 -11.90 17.44
N ALA A 482 6.42 -10.86 18.26
CA ALA A 482 7.57 -10.20 18.81
C ALA A 482 7.40 -10.33 20.33
N GLY A 483 7.90 -11.43 20.88
CA GLY A 483 8.18 -11.45 22.31
C GLY A 483 9.15 -10.30 22.62
N PRO A 484 9.00 -9.61 23.75
CA PRO A 484 10.02 -8.69 24.21
C PRO A 484 11.26 -9.54 24.49
N ASN A 485 12.29 -9.40 23.64
CA ASN A 485 13.62 -10.03 23.68
C ASN A 485 13.99 -11.00 22.53
N ALA A 486 13.28 -11.03 21.40
CA ALA A 486 13.89 -11.58 20.18
C ALA A 486 14.84 -10.53 19.59
N SER A 487 16.13 -10.85 19.44
CA SER A 487 17.10 -9.96 18.78
C SER A 487 16.67 -9.72 17.32
N VAL A 488 17.16 -8.65 16.69
CA VAL A 488 17.00 -8.43 15.25
C VAL A 488 17.43 -9.68 14.44
N SER A 489 18.41 -10.44 14.94
CA SER A 489 18.86 -11.69 14.33
C SER A 489 17.88 -12.85 14.41
N ASP A 490 17.08 -12.99 15.46
CA ASP A 490 16.03 -14.02 15.54
C ASP A 490 14.94 -13.79 14.48
N SER A 491 14.60 -12.52 14.20
CA SER A 491 13.64 -12.16 13.16
C SER A 491 14.18 -12.33 11.74
N LEU A 492 15.47 -12.07 11.49
CA LEU A 492 16.11 -12.28 10.18
C LEU A 492 16.28 -13.77 9.87
N ASN A 493 16.80 -14.54 10.83
CA ASN A 493 16.96 -15.98 10.69
C ASN A 493 15.63 -16.68 10.44
N ARG A 494 14.56 -16.23 11.10
CA ARG A 494 13.20 -16.72 10.82
C ARG A 494 12.82 -16.47 9.37
N ARG A 495 12.88 -15.21 8.89
CA ARG A 495 12.53 -14.84 7.50
C ARG A 495 13.25 -15.71 6.47
N ILE A 496 14.57 -15.85 6.60
CA ILE A 496 15.36 -16.66 5.66
C ILE A 496 14.98 -18.15 5.71
N LYS A 497 14.71 -18.69 6.90
CA LYS A 497 14.38 -20.13 7.06
C LYS A 497 12.93 -20.47 6.69
N THR A 498 12.01 -19.53 6.82
CA THR A 498 10.58 -19.78 6.60
C THR A 498 10.08 -19.38 5.23
N ARG A 499 10.93 -18.79 4.38
CA ARG A 499 10.52 -18.28 3.08
C ARG A 499 9.91 -19.30 2.15
N SER A 500 8.97 -18.83 1.34
CA SER A 500 8.45 -19.57 0.20
C SER A 500 9.40 -19.45 -1.00
N TYR A 501 9.26 -20.38 -1.94
CA TYR A 501 9.99 -20.40 -3.21
C TYR A 501 8.99 -20.38 -4.38
N PRO A 502 9.41 -20.03 -5.62
CA PRO A 502 10.75 -19.57 -6.02
C PRO A 502 11.18 -18.28 -5.32
N SER A 503 12.46 -18.21 -4.91
CA SER A 503 12.99 -17.00 -4.30
C SER A 503 13.76 -16.15 -5.31
N VAL A 504 13.43 -14.87 -5.42
CA VAL A 504 13.98 -13.97 -6.46
C VAL A 504 14.64 -12.76 -5.80
N PHE A 505 15.74 -12.25 -6.35
CA PHE A 505 16.41 -11.05 -5.82
C PHE A 505 16.45 -9.90 -6.83
N GLN A 506 16.62 -8.68 -6.33
CA GLN A 506 16.81 -7.47 -7.13
C GLN A 506 18.25 -6.97 -6.99
N ALA A 507 18.99 -6.93 -8.11
CA ALA A 507 20.34 -6.39 -8.18
C ALA A 507 20.31 -4.96 -8.72
N TRP A 508 20.30 -3.97 -7.82
CA TRP A 508 20.25 -2.54 -8.12
C TRP A 508 18.98 -2.08 -8.86
N ASN A 509 18.79 -2.47 -10.12
CA ASN A 509 17.71 -2.00 -10.98
C ASN A 509 16.36 -2.72 -10.69
N PRO A 510 15.24 -2.00 -10.77
CA PRO A 510 13.92 -2.58 -10.55
C PRO A 510 13.44 -3.38 -11.77
N ILE A 511 12.30 -4.06 -11.61
CA ILE A 511 11.61 -4.75 -12.71
C ILE A 511 11.34 -3.78 -13.86
N ASP A 512 11.78 -4.13 -15.06
CA ASP A 512 11.64 -3.34 -16.28
C ASP A 512 10.39 -3.73 -17.08
N MET A 513 9.24 -3.64 -16.40
CA MET A 513 7.93 -3.87 -17.02
C MET A 513 6.96 -2.76 -16.57
N PRO A 514 7.16 -1.50 -16.96
CA PRO A 514 6.46 -0.35 -16.39
C PRO A 514 4.92 -0.40 -16.56
N SER A 515 4.41 -1.13 -17.55
CA SER A 515 2.98 -1.38 -17.72
C SER A 515 2.39 -2.31 -16.65
N ARG A 516 3.18 -3.24 -16.13
CA ARG A 516 2.79 -4.24 -15.12
C ARG A 516 3.25 -3.86 -13.71
N TYR A 517 4.42 -3.25 -13.61
CA TYR A 517 5.08 -2.83 -12.39
C TYR A 517 5.60 -1.40 -12.55
N PRO A 518 4.72 -0.39 -12.45
CA PRO A 518 5.13 1.01 -12.57
C PRO A 518 6.07 1.40 -11.43
N THR A 519 7.15 2.13 -11.74
CA THR A 519 8.20 2.56 -10.79
C THR A 519 8.34 4.08 -10.69
N ASP A 520 7.47 4.82 -11.37
CA ASP A 520 7.38 6.28 -11.36
C ASP A 520 6.92 6.83 -10.00
N THR A 521 6.05 6.10 -9.30
CA THR A 521 5.60 6.43 -7.95
C THR A 521 6.35 5.66 -6.86
N LEU A 522 6.38 6.21 -5.64
CA LEU A 522 6.96 5.50 -4.49
C LEU A 522 6.24 4.17 -4.23
N GLU A 523 4.91 4.15 -4.26
CA GLU A 523 4.14 2.93 -4.04
C GLU A 523 4.43 1.88 -5.12
N GLY A 524 4.48 2.30 -6.39
CA GLY A 524 4.86 1.44 -7.50
C GLY A 524 6.23 0.79 -7.29
N ARG A 525 7.24 1.58 -6.89
CA ARG A 525 8.57 1.04 -6.53
C ARG A 525 8.54 0.07 -5.36
N LEU A 526 7.77 0.36 -4.31
CA LEU A 526 7.64 -0.55 -3.17
C LEU A 526 6.94 -1.86 -3.57
N ILE A 527 5.94 -1.82 -4.45
CA ILE A 527 5.25 -3.01 -4.98
C ILE A 527 6.21 -3.83 -5.86
N ALA A 528 6.91 -3.18 -6.78
CA ALA A 528 7.89 -3.82 -7.65
C ALA A 528 9.04 -4.44 -6.84
N ALA A 529 9.61 -3.70 -5.88
CA ALA A 529 10.65 -4.20 -5.00
C ALA A 529 10.17 -5.38 -4.14
N ALA A 530 8.94 -5.32 -3.61
CA ALA A 530 8.37 -6.37 -2.76
C ALA A 530 8.02 -7.68 -3.50
N LYS A 531 8.15 -7.73 -4.83
CA LYS A 531 8.13 -9.00 -5.56
C LYS A 531 9.36 -9.86 -5.26
N HIS A 532 10.46 -9.26 -4.84
CA HIS A 532 11.72 -9.96 -4.53
C HIS A 532 11.80 -10.29 -3.03
N ASP A 533 12.60 -11.31 -2.69
CA ASP A 533 12.90 -11.70 -1.31
C ASP A 533 14.24 -11.15 -0.83
N VAL A 534 15.12 -10.74 -1.74
CA VAL A 534 16.40 -10.11 -1.39
C VAL A 534 16.56 -8.88 -2.27
N ILE A 535 16.84 -7.74 -1.65
CA ILE A 535 17.14 -6.52 -2.40
C ILE A 535 18.40 -5.89 -1.85
N TRP A 536 19.22 -5.32 -2.73
CA TRP A 536 20.21 -4.33 -2.35
C TRP A 536 20.06 -3.07 -3.18
N GLU A 537 20.36 -1.96 -2.52
CA GLU A 537 20.35 -0.64 -3.11
C GLU A 537 21.68 0.04 -2.82
N GLU A 538 22.02 1.03 -3.63
CA GLU A 538 23.13 1.95 -3.36
C GLU A 538 22.77 3.33 -3.90
N PRO A 539 22.84 4.40 -3.08
CA PRO A 539 22.38 5.73 -3.46
C PRO A 539 23.23 6.47 -4.50
N VAL A 540 24.39 5.94 -4.90
CA VAL A 540 25.42 6.62 -5.71
C VAL A 540 26.03 5.69 -6.78
N SER A 541 25.42 4.55 -7.16
CA SER A 541 26.06 3.54 -8.04
C SER A 541 25.43 3.49 -9.43
N GLN A 542 25.41 2.30 -10.06
CA GLN A 542 24.93 1.97 -11.41
C GLN A 542 23.56 2.56 -11.77
N LEU A 543 22.79 2.99 -10.77
CA LEU A 543 21.51 3.65 -10.91
C LEU A 543 21.63 5.13 -11.35
N GLY A 544 22.72 5.81 -10.98
CA GLY A 544 22.97 7.24 -11.25
C GLY A 544 22.46 8.22 -10.18
N TYR A 545 22.79 9.50 -10.34
CA TYR A 545 22.32 10.57 -9.43
C TYR A 545 20.81 10.80 -9.58
N GLY A 546 20.11 10.93 -8.45
CA GLY A 546 18.67 11.22 -8.42
C GLY A 546 17.77 10.00 -8.52
N VAL A 547 18.32 8.79 -8.40
CA VAL A 547 17.51 7.57 -8.39
C VAL A 547 16.68 7.51 -7.12
N GLN A 548 15.40 7.22 -7.32
CA GLN A 548 14.47 7.05 -6.23
C GLN A 548 14.58 5.62 -5.71
N LEU A 549 15.46 5.39 -4.74
CA LEU A 549 15.56 4.11 -4.04
C LEU A 549 14.20 3.69 -3.44
N ALA A 550 13.92 2.39 -3.40
CA ALA A 550 12.74 1.82 -2.76
C ALA A 550 12.78 2.02 -1.25
N LEU A 551 13.92 1.80 -0.58
CA LEU A 551 14.06 2.14 0.85
C LEU A 551 14.22 3.65 1.02
N GLY A 552 15.07 4.31 0.22
CA GLY A 552 15.24 5.77 0.29
C GLY A 552 16.11 6.26 1.44
N ALA A 553 17.03 5.43 1.94
CA ALA A 553 18.06 5.87 2.89
C ALA A 553 19.12 6.72 2.16
N ILE A 554 19.49 7.85 2.76
CA ILE A 554 20.46 8.81 2.21
C ILE A 554 21.59 8.98 3.23
N TRP A 555 22.82 8.77 2.78
CA TRP A 555 24.03 8.98 3.57
C TRP A 555 24.10 10.42 4.12
N ASP A 556 24.67 10.60 5.31
CA ASP A 556 24.92 11.92 5.87
C ASP A 556 26.13 12.61 5.20
N GLY A 557 26.05 13.93 5.07
CA GLY A 557 27.09 14.72 4.43
C GLY A 557 26.99 14.81 2.91
N GLN A 558 27.86 15.63 2.33
CA GLN A 558 27.85 15.94 0.89
C GLN A 558 28.41 14.81 0.03
N HIS A 559 29.32 14.00 0.57
CA HIS A 559 30.03 12.94 -0.13
C HIS A 559 29.79 11.62 0.59
N ALA A 560 29.09 10.69 -0.07
CA ALA A 560 28.71 9.41 0.51
C ALA A 560 29.92 8.59 0.99
N GLY A 561 31.08 8.71 0.36
CA GLY A 561 32.30 8.02 0.77
C GLY A 561 32.94 8.52 2.07
N LEU A 562 32.45 9.63 2.63
CA LEU A 562 32.85 10.14 3.95
C LEU A 562 31.75 9.99 5.01
N ALA A 563 30.58 9.50 4.63
CA ALA A 563 29.45 9.37 5.52
C ALA A 563 29.71 8.33 6.62
N GLU A 564 29.16 8.57 7.81
CA GLU A 564 29.23 7.65 8.94
C GLU A 564 27.85 7.23 9.43
N GLY A 565 26.79 7.73 8.80
CA GLY A 565 25.41 7.41 9.10
C GLY A 565 24.45 7.84 8.00
N PHE A 566 23.16 7.73 8.28
CA PHE A 566 22.11 8.24 7.39
C PHE A 566 21.51 9.51 7.98
N THR A 567 20.98 10.38 7.12
CA THR A 567 20.17 11.50 7.62
C THR A 567 19.00 10.97 8.44
N ALA A 568 18.65 11.64 9.54
CA ALA A 568 17.60 11.18 10.44
C ALA A 568 16.25 11.02 9.72
N GLN A 569 15.94 11.93 8.79
CA GLN A 569 14.73 11.91 8.00
C GLN A 569 14.70 10.74 7.00
N SER A 570 15.78 10.53 6.24
CA SER A 570 15.84 9.41 5.29
C SER A 570 15.81 8.07 5.99
N ARG A 571 16.47 7.95 7.14
CA ARG A 571 16.43 6.71 7.95
C ARG A 571 15.01 6.39 8.41
N LYS A 572 14.26 7.38 8.91
CA LYS A 572 12.86 7.19 9.31
C LYS A 572 12.01 6.71 8.13
N ARG A 573 12.10 7.40 6.98
CA ARG A 573 11.40 7.01 5.75
C ARG A 573 11.77 5.60 5.30
N ALA A 574 13.04 5.24 5.37
CA ALA A 574 13.52 3.92 4.98
C ALA A 574 12.99 2.80 5.89
N LEU A 575 12.88 3.04 7.20
CA LEU A 575 12.22 2.11 8.13
C LEU A 575 10.73 1.94 7.82
N GLU A 576 10.04 3.02 7.45
CA GLU A 576 8.62 2.96 7.04
C GLU A 576 8.44 2.20 5.72
N ASN A 577 9.29 2.46 4.73
CA ASN A 577 9.29 1.76 3.45
C ASN A 577 9.61 0.27 3.62
N ARG A 578 10.61 -0.06 4.44
CA ARG A 578 10.93 -1.42 4.85
C ARG A 578 9.73 -2.13 5.47
N ALA A 579 9.02 -1.46 6.38
CA ALA A 579 7.82 -2.03 6.99
C ALA A 579 6.69 -2.27 5.98
N LYS A 580 6.49 -1.35 5.01
CA LYS A 580 5.51 -1.53 3.93
C LYS A 580 5.86 -2.69 3.02
N MET A 581 7.14 -2.86 2.69
CA MET A 581 7.62 -3.99 1.89
C MET A 581 7.46 -5.30 2.65
N LEU A 582 7.79 -5.35 3.94
CA LEU A 582 7.58 -6.53 4.79
C LEU A 582 6.10 -6.91 4.99
N GLN A 583 5.17 -5.97 4.83
CA GLN A 583 3.74 -6.30 4.81
C GLN A 583 3.32 -7.01 3.52
N LYS A 584 3.99 -6.74 2.40
CA LYS A 584 3.71 -7.35 1.10
C LYS A 584 4.46 -8.66 0.92
N ASN A 585 5.73 -8.70 1.31
CA ASN A 585 6.55 -9.89 1.37
C ASN A 585 7.24 -9.98 2.74
N PRO A 586 6.74 -10.81 3.67
CA PRO A 586 7.28 -10.91 5.03
C PRO A 586 8.68 -11.54 5.10
N ASP A 587 9.13 -12.18 4.02
CA ASP A 587 10.40 -12.92 3.96
C ASP A 587 11.57 -12.08 3.43
N MET A 588 11.34 -10.82 3.07
CA MET A 588 12.35 -9.95 2.49
C MET A 588 13.59 -9.76 3.37
N VAL A 589 14.75 -9.72 2.73
CA VAL A 589 16.07 -9.36 3.27
C VAL A 589 16.56 -8.09 2.58
N PHE A 590 16.92 -7.09 3.38
CA PHE A 590 17.33 -5.77 2.89
C PHE A 590 18.82 -5.58 3.06
N LEU A 591 19.56 -5.33 1.98
CA LEU A 591 21.01 -5.12 2.02
C LEU A 591 21.37 -3.72 1.49
N MET A 592 22.49 -3.19 1.94
CA MET A 592 23.10 -1.98 1.38
C MET A 592 24.42 -2.34 0.73
N GLU A 593 24.66 -1.87 -0.49
CA GLU A 593 26.01 -1.94 -1.06
C GLU A 593 26.91 -0.90 -0.37
N VAL A 594 28.10 -1.31 0.05
CA VAL A 594 29.14 -0.39 0.53
C VAL A 594 30.34 -0.49 -0.41
N ARG A 595 30.64 0.64 -1.07
CA ARG A 595 31.72 0.70 -2.07
C ARG A 595 33.09 0.60 -1.41
N TRP A 596 33.92 -0.30 -1.92
CA TRP A 596 35.29 -0.50 -1.41
C TRP A 596 36.35 -0.47 -2.52
N ARG A 597 36.00 -0.84 -3.76
CA ARG A 597 36.94 -1.00 -4.87
C ARG A 597 37.08 0.26 -5.71
N ASP A 598 35.98 0.76 -6.24
CA ASP A 598 35.90 1.99 -7.02
C ASP A 598 34.59 2.71 -6.72
N ALA A 599 34.52 3.98 -7.14
CA ALA A 599 33.33 4.81 -6.98
C ALA A 599 33.30 5.94 -8.02
N PRO A 600 32.11 6.48 -8.32
CA PRO A 600 31.99 7.64 -9.19
C PRO A 600 32.68 8.85 -8.55
N GLY A 601 33.22 9.76 -9.37
CA GLY A 601 34.04 10.88 -8.90
C GLY A 601 33.40 11.80 -7.85
N SER A 602 32.08 11.86 -7.80
CA SER A 602 31.26 12.58 -6.80
C SER A 602 31.23 11.93 -5.42
N TYR A 603 31.58 10.64 -5.30
CA TYR A 603 31.52 9.87 -4.06
C TYR A 603 32.44 10.43 -2.96
N LEU A 604 33.54 11.11 -3.34
CA LEU A 604 34.50 11.75 -2.44
C LEU A 604 34.95 13.10 -3.04
N PRO A 605 35.43 14.05 -2.22
CA PRO A 605 36.13 15.23 -2.71
C PRO A 605 37.32 14.88 -3.62
N GLU A 606 37.61 15.71 -4.62
CA GLU A 606 38.72 15.48 -5.56
C GLU A 606 40.05 15.24 -4.84
N ASP A 607 40.33 15.96 -3.75
CA ASP A 607 41.58 15.93 -2.98
C ASP A 607 41.61 14.85 -1.89
N SER A 608 40.55 14.04 -1.77
CA SER A 608 40.47 12.99 -0.76
C SER A 608 41.65 12.00 -0.85
N SER A 609 42.22 11.69 0.32
CA SER A 609 43.26 10.66 0.46
C SER A 609 42.73 9.23 0.29
N PHE A 610 41.41 9.05 0.14
CA PHE A 610 40.79 7.75 -0.10
C PHE A 610 40.78 7.38 -1.58
N TRP A 611 41.09 8.32 -2.48
CA TRP A 611 41.34 8.00 -3.88
C TRP A 611 42.69 7.32 -4.06
N LYS A 612 42.72 6.23 -4.82
CA LYS A 612 43.97 5.67 -5.33
C LYS A 612 44.48 6.57 -6.44
N ARG A 613 45.78 6.90 -6.41
CA ARG A 613 46.40 7.82 -7.37
C ARG A 613 47.56 7.16 -8.10
N ASN A 614 47.68 7.52 -9.37
CA ASN A 614 48.85 7.24 -10.19
C ASN A 614 50.07 8.04 -9.67
N PRO A 615 51.31 7.65 -10.06
CA PRO A 615 52.52 8.40 -9.69
C PRO A 615 52.53 9.88 -10.08
N ASP A 616 51.72 10.28 -11.08
CA ASP A 616 51.56 11.67 -11.52
C ASP A 616 50.54 12.48 -10.69
N GLY A 617 49.92 11.86 -9.69
CA GLY A 617 48.93 12.48 -8.80
C GLY A 617 47.49 12.44 -9.31
N THR A 618 47.24 11.93 -10.52
CA THR A 618 45.87 11.74 -11.05
C THR A 618 45.17 10.56 -10.36
N ARG A 619 43.83 10.61 -10.27
CA ARG A 619 43.04 9.48 -9.76
C ARG A 619 43.13 8.30 -10.73
N GLU A 620 43.39 7.10 -10.22
CA GLU A 620 43.43 5.88 -11.02
C GLU A 620 42.02 5.52 -11.51
N ALA A 621 41.85 5.25 -12.80
CA ALA A 621 40.55 4.97 -13.40
C ALA A 621 39.96 3.64 -12.89
N GLY A 622 38.66 3.65 -12.58
CA GLY A 622 37.88 2.49 -12.16
C GLY A 622 37.03 1.93 -13.30
N TRP A 623 35.85 1.38 -12.96
CA TRP A 623 34.89 0.84 -13.92
C TRP A 623 34.31 1.89 -14.90
N ASP A 624 34.30 1.59 -16.20
CA ASP A 624 33.93 2.54 -17.28
C ASP A 624 32.46 2.40 -17.74
N GLY A 625 31.58 1.84 -16.90
CA GLY A 625 30.18 1.57 -17.25
C GLY A 625 29.16 2.56 -16.70
N GLY A 626 29.55 3.43 -15.76
CA GLY A 626 28.63 4.30 -15.03
C GLY A 626 28.35 5.66 -15.70
N PRO A 627 27.41 6.43 -15.14
CA PRO A 627 26.95 7.71 -15.70
C PRO A 627 27.96 8.87 -15.55
N GLU A 628 28.97 8.70 -14.70
CA GLU A 628 30.14 9.57 -14.60
C GLU A 628 31.41 8.73 -14.46
N PRO A 629 32.62 9.30 -14.63
CA PRO A 629 33.85 8.54 -14.50
C PRO A 629 34.04 7.96 -13.09
N TYR A 630 34.35 6.66 -13.02
CA TYR A 630 34.70 6.00 -11.76
C TYR A 630 36.20 6.02 -11.56
N TYR A 631 36.60 6.03 -10.29
CA TYR A 631 37.99 6.02 -9.87
C TYR A 631 38.19 4.98 -8.77
N MET A 632 39.37 4.37 -8.76
CA MET A 632 39.75 3.38 -7.77
C MET A 632 39.85 4.02 -6.38
N LEU A 633 39.29 3.34 -5.39
CA LEU A 633 39.44 3.66 -3.99
C LEU A 633 40.70 2.97 -3.45
N ASP A 634 41.46 3.68 -2.61
CA ASP A 634 42.66 3.13 -1.99
C ASP A 634 42.28 2.22 -0.81
N TYR A 635 41.86 1.00 -1.14
CA TYR A 635 41.51 -0.04 -0.16
C TYR A 635 42.69 -0.47 0.73
N GLN A 636 43.93 -0.03 0.47
CA GLN A 636 45.08 -0.24 1.37
C GLN A 636 45.17 0.85 2.44
N ASN A 637 44.53 2.00 2.23
CA ASN A 637 44.50 3.09 3.19
C ASN A 637 43.72 2.68 4.45
N ARG A 638 44.41 2.63 5.60
CA ARG A 638 43.81 2.23 6.89
C ARG A 638 42.67 3.13 7.36
N LYS A 639 42.71 4.42 7.03
CA LYS A 639 41.62 5.35 7.37
C LYS A 639 40.37 5.06 6.53
N PHE A 640 40.57 4.73 5.24
CA PHE A 640 39.48 4.33 4.37
C PHE A 640 38.88 2.97 4.79
N GLN A 641 39.71 1.97 5.09
CA GLN A 641 39.25 0.71 5.68
C GLN A 641 38.42 0.93 6.95
N SER A 642 38.89 1.81 7.85
CA SER A 642 38.13 2.16 9.05
C SER A 642 36.79 2.84 8.72
N ASN A 643 36.72 3.60 7.63
CA ASN A 643 35.48 4.22 7.15
C ASN A 643 34.48 3.19 6.62
N ILE A 644 34.95 2.22 5.82
CA ILE A 644 34.12 1.08 5.36
C ILE A 644 33.49 0.38 6.56
N ALA A 645 34.28 0.05 7.59
CA ALA A 645 33.77 -0.58 8.81
C ALA A 645 32.67 0.27 9.49
N ARG A 646 32.87 1.59 9.59
CA ARG A 646 31.87 2.51 10.17
C ARG A 646 30.59 2.55 9.35
N GLN A 647 30.68 2.64 8.02
CA GLN A 647 29.51 2.62 7.14
C GLN A 647 28.73 1.32 7.24
N CYS A 648 29.42 0.17 7.18
CA CYS A 648 28.76 -1.13 7.33
C CYS A 648 28.07 -1.27 8.68
N LYS A 649 28.72 -0.81 9.76
CA LYS A 649 28.12 -0.79 11.10
C LYS A 649 26.89 0.13 11.14
N ALA A 650 26.96 1.31 10.53
CA ALA A 650 25.84 2.24 10.45
C ALA A 650 24.64 1.66 9.69
N CYS A 651 24.88 0.88 8.63
CA CYS A 651 23.82 0.15 7.93
C CYS A 651 23.02 -0.75 8.88
N ILE A 652 23.71 -1.54 9.71
CA ILE A 652 23.05 -2.45 10.66
C ILE A 652 22.39 -1.69 11.81
N GLU A 653 23.11 -0.74 12.43
CA GLU A 653 22.58 0.05 13.55
C GLU A 653 21.40 0.94 13.13
N SER A 654 21.27 1.24 11.83
CA SER A 654 20.11 1.94 11.31
C SER A 654 18.80 1.17 11.50
N GLY A 655 18.84 -0.17 11.54
CA GLY A 655 17.67 -1.05 11.51
C GLY A 655 16.95 -1.13 10.16
N VAL A 656 17.43 -0.40 9.14
CA VAL A 656 16.91 -0.44 7.77
C VAL A 656 17.42 -1.69 7.05
N TYR A 657 18.71 -1.99 7.21
CA TYR A 657 19.39 -3.05 6.48
C TYR A 657 19.71 -4.23 7.41
N ASP A 658 19.50 -5.43 6.89
CA ASP A 658 19.81 -6.73 7.50
C ASP A 658 21.27 -7.16 7.23
N GLY A 659 21.94 -6.52 6.26
CA GLY A 659 23.29 -6.90 5.86
C GLY A 659 23.93 -5.99 4.81
N ILE A 660 25.11 -6.42 4.35
CA ILE A 660 25.96 -5.67 3.43
C ILE A 660 26.15 -6.48 2.14
N MET A 661 26.00 -5.80 1.01
CA MET A 661 26.43 -6.28 -0.29
C MET A 661 27.80 -5.65 -0.60
N LEU A 662 28.78 -6.47 -0.99
CA LEU A 662 30.07 -6.00 -1.47
C LEU A 662 30.19 -6.33 -2.94
N ASP A 663 30.12 -5.29 -3.76
CA ASP A 663 30.34 -5.41 -5.19
C ASP A 663 31.83 -5.62 -5.46
N TRP A 664 32.15 -6.57 -6.34
CA TRP A 664 33.49 -7.14 -6.58
C TRP A 664 34.09 -8.02 -5.49
N SER A 665 34.81 -9.04 -5.95
CA SER A 665 35.65 -9.94 -5.17
C SER A 665 37.13 -9.51 -5.27
N GLY A 666 38.08 -10.33 -4.79
CA GLY A 666 39.51 -10.01 -4.84
C GLY A 666 40.18 -9.54 -3.54
N GLN A 667 39.45 -9.09 -2.52
CA GLN A 667 40.03 -8.59 -1.26
C GLN A 667 39.38 -9.17 0.02
N ILE A 668 39.93 -10.29 0.51
CA ILE A 668 39.43 -10.96 1.73
C ILE A 668 39.54 -10.10 3.00
N ASP A 669 40.52 -9.21 3.08
CA ASP A 669 40.72 -8.38 4.28
C ASP A 669 39.62 -7.33 4.45
N ILE A 670 39.04 -6.84 3.35
CA ILE A 670 37.84 -5.99 3.40
C ILE A 670 36.66 -6.79 3.93
N VAL A 671 36.46 -8.03 3.45
CA VAL A 671 35.37 -8.90 3.94
C VAL A 671 35.52 -9.22 5.43
N ARG A 672 36.74 -9.50 5.90
CA ARG A 672 37.03 -9.70 7.34
C ARG A 672 36.69 -8.46 8.16
N LEU A 673 37.10 -7.29 7.68
CA LEU A 673 36.84 -6.02 8.32
C LEU A 673 35.33 -5.72 8.40
N VAL A 674 34.59 -5.97 7.32
CA VAL A 674 33.12 -5.82 7.32
C VAL A 674 32.48 -6.79 8.30
N ARG A 675 32.91 -8.06 8.31
CA ARG A 675 32.43 -9.06 9.27
C ARG A 675 32.67 -8.65 10.72
N GLU A 676 33.86 -8.17 11.03
CA GLU A 676 34.19 -7.66 12.36
C GLU A 676 33.31 -6.47 12.74
N ALA A 677 33.02 -5.58 11.79
CA ALA A 677 32.22 -4.38 12.02
C ALA A 677 30.73 -4.66 12.26
N ILE A 678 30.14 -5.60 11.51
CA ILE A 678 28.69 -5.89 11.58
C ILE A 678 28.33 -7.03 12.53
N GLY A 679 29.32 -7.76 13.03
CA GLY A 679 29.13 -8.90 13.94
C GLY A 679 28.55 -10.13 13.26
N ASP A 680 28.09 -11.08 14.07
CA ASP A 680 27.63 -12.38 13.58
C ASP A 680 26.19 -12.37 13.07
N ASP A 681 25.41 -11.38 13.48
CA ASP A 681 23.99 -11.24 13.20
C ASP A 681 23.69 -10.65 11.81
N GLY A 682 24.58 -9.81 11.27
CA GLY A 682 24.43 -9.21 9.94
C GLY A 682 24.83 -10.18 8.82
N VAL A 683 24.11 -10.15 7.70
CA VAL A 683 24.48 -10.98 6.52
C VAL A 683 25.45 -10.25 5.61
N ILE A 684 26.33 -11.00 4.93
CA ILE A 684 27.23 -10.46 3.91
C ILE A 684 27.03 -11.24 2.61
N ILE A 685 26.78 -10.52 1.52
CA ILE A 685 26.84 -11.05 0.16
C ILE A 685 28.04 -10.42 -0.54
N VAL A 686 28.84 -11.23 -1.24
CA VAL A 686 29.95 -10.74 -2.08
C VAL A 686 29.65 -11.09 -3.53
N ASN A 687 29.75 -10.11 -4.42
CA ASN A 687 29.73 -10.34 -5.85
C ASN A 687 31.05 -10.98 -6.29
N ILE A 688 30.97 -12.26 -6.66
CA ILE A 688 32.10 -13.04 -7.16
C ILE A 688 32.14 -13.10 -8.68
N HIS A 689 31.18 -12.45 -9.36
CA HIS A 689 30.97 -12.56 -10.80
C HIS A 689 30.91 -14.04 -11.20
N ASP A 690 31.86 -14.49 -12.02
CA ASP A 690 32.02 -15.87 -12.44
C ASP A 690 33.28 -16.56 -11.85
N ASP A 691 33.97 -15.91 -10.90
CA ASP A 691 35.17 -16.43 -10.23
C ASP A 691 34.81 -17.23 -8.98
N ILE A 692 34.27 -18.42 -9.21
CA ILE A 692 33.85 -19.36 -8.16
C ILE A 692 35.02 -19.69 -7.22
N GLU A 693 36.23 -19.85 -7.75
CA GLU A 693 37.41 -20.19 -6.96
C GLU A 693 37.81 -19.06 -6.00
N ASP A 694 37.80 -17.80 -6.46
CA ASP A 694 37.97 -16.66 -5.55
C ASP A 694 36.86 -16.61 -4.49
N GLY A 695 35.63 -16.93 -4.87
CA GLY A 695 34.49 -17.01 -3.95
C GLY A 695 34.69 -18.02 -2.82
N ARG A 696 35.31 -19.18 -3.08
CA ARG A 696 35.49 -20.25 -2.08
C ARG A 696 36.26 -19.81 -0.85
N ARG A 697 37.23 -18.90 -1.02
CA ARG A 697 38.12 -18.48 0.07
C ARG A 697 37.42 -17.67 1.17
N TYR A 698 36.26 -17.09 0.88
CA TYR A 698 35.51 -16.32 1.88
C TYR A 698 34.91 -17.22 2.95
N GLY A 699 34.50 -18.45 2.58
CA GLY A 699 33.96 -19.45 3.50
C GLY A 699 32.95 -18.86 4.49
N LYS A 700 33.17 -19.10 5.79
CA LYS A 700 32.28 -18.63 6.86
C LYS A 700 32.35 -17.12 7.15
N LEU A 701 33.07 -16.32 6.37
CA LEU A 701 33.02 -14.86 6.48
C LEU A 701 31.73 -14.27 5.88
N ILE A 702 31.17 -14.93 4.88
CA ILE A 702 30.00 -14.45 4.12
C ILE A 702 28.84 -15.42 4.21
N ASN A 703 27.63 -14.91 4.00
CA ASN A 703 26.38 -15.66 4.01
C ASN A 703 25.95 -16.09 2.60
N GLY A 704 26.37 -15.34 1.57
CA GLY A 704 26.01 -15.64 0.19
C GLY A 704 27.06 -15.19 -0.81
N SER A 705 27.20 -15.95 -1.89
CA SER A 705 27.85 -15.48 -3.11
C SER A 705 26.82 -14.90 -4.06
N PHE A 706 27.07 -13.73 -4.62
CA PHE A 706 26.37 -13.25 -5.81
C PHE A 706 27.18 -13.65 -7.03
N MET A 707 26.62 -14.55 -7.83
CA MET A 707 27.21 -15.06 -9.07
C MET A 707 26.54 -14.40 -10.25
N GLU A 708 27.29 -13.62 -11.01
CA GLU A 708 26.84 -12.97 -12.23
C GLU A 708 27.48 -13.65 -13.42
N CYS A 709 26.68 -14.38 -14.18
CA CYS A 709 27.21 -15.44 -15.01
C CYS A 709 26.59 -15.49 -16.40
N ASN A 710 27.42 -15.72 -17.41
CA ASN A 710 26.99 -16.05 -18.77
C ASN A 710 27.49 -17.45 -19.16
N PRO A 711 26.86 -18.53 -18.65
CA PRO A 711 27.27 -19.89 -18.96
C PRO A 711 27.06 -20.21 -20.45
N ALA A 712 28.04 -20.90 -21.04
CA ALA A 712 27.97 -21.36 -22.42
C ALA A 712 26.75 -22.27 -22.67
N GLY A 713 25.99 -22.02 -23.75
CA GLY A 713 24.79 -22.78 -24.11
C GLY A 713 23.97 -22.11 -25.22
N PRO A 714 22.75 -22.60 -25.54
CA PRO A 714 21.84 -21.97 -26.51
C PRO A 714 21.52 -20.53 -26.10
N GLY A 715 21.24 -19.68 -27.10
CA GLY A 715 20.87 -18.28 -26.87
C GLY A 715 22.04 -17.34 -26.55
N THR A 716 23.29 -17.80 -26.65
CA THR A 716 24.46 -16.98 -26.32
C THR A 716 25.05 -16.27 -27.55
N GLY A 717 24.98 -14.94 -27.56
CA GLY A 717 25.61 -14.09 -28.57
C GLY A 717 26.83 -13.33 -28.03
N GLY A 718 27.97 -13.40 -28.72
CA GLY A 718 28.93 -12.28 -28.81
C GLY A 718 30.05 -12.10 -27.78
N ALA A 719 30.03 -12.72 -26.59
CA ALA A 719 31.11 -12.59 -25.59
C ALA A 719 31.87 -13.91 -25.35
N SER A 720 33.17 -13.83 -25.04
CA SER A 720 33.94 -15.00 -24.61
C SER A 720 33.38 -15.53 -23.28
N PHE A 721 32.81 -16.73 -23.27
CA PHE A 721 32.30 -17.38 -22.07
C PHE A 721 33.42 -17.59 -21.06
N LYS A 722 33.26 -17.04 -19.87
CA LYS A 722 34.19 -17.24 -18.74
C LYS A 722 33.73 -18.35 -17.78
N THR A 723 32.47 -18.80 -17.88
CA THR A 723 31.89 -19.88 -17.06
C THR A 723 31.03 -20.89 -17.83
N THR A 724 30.68 -22.01 -17.18
CA THR A 724 29.85 -23.09 -17.72
C THR A 724 28.76 -23.48 -16.72
N TRP A 725 27.64 -24.06 -17.19
CA TRP A 725 26.58 -24.57 -16.31
C TRP A 725 27.09 -25.54 -15.23
N ALA A 726 28.06 -26.40 -15.58
CA ALA A 726 28.69 -27.32 -14.62
C ALA A 726 29.46 -26.58 -13.53
N LYS A 727 30.18 -25.50 -13.87
CA LYS A 727 30.85 -24.64 -12.89
C LYS A 727 29.82 -23.98 -11.96
N LEU A 728 28.72 -23.44 -12.50
CA LEU A 728 27.66 -22.84 -11.67
C LEU A 728 27.08 -23.83 -10.67
N ARG A 729 26.80 -25.05 -11.11
CA ARG A 729 26.35 -26.15 -10.24
C ARG A 729 27.33 -26.41 -9.09
N ASP A 730 28.62 -26.59 -9.40
CA ASP A 730 29.67 -26.82 -8.41
C ASP A 730 29.84 -25.64 -7.43
N GLY A 731 29.74 -24.41 -7.93
CA GLY A 731 29.70 -23.21 -7.11
C GLY A 731 28.53 -23.21 -6.12
N LEU A 732 27.30 -23.37 -6.62
CA LEU A 732 26.09 -23.42 -5.79
C LEU A 732 26.17 -24.47 -4.69
N GLU A 733 26.53 -25.71 -5.05
CA GLU A 733 26.66 -26.82 -4.11
C GLU A 733 27.70 -26.53 -3.02
N PHE A 734 28.83 -25.94 -3.39
CA PHE A 734 29.84 -25.52 -2.43
C PHE A 734 29.33 -24.40 -1.53
N PHE A 735 28.76 -23.34 -2.10
CA PHE A 735 28.37 -22.15 -1.33
C PHE A 735 27.23 -22.45 -0.36
N GLU A 736 26.28 -23.29 -0.74
CA GLU A 736 25.21 -23.75 0.16
C GLU A 736 25.76 -24.52 1.37
N ARG A 737 26.84 -25.28 1.19
CA ARG A 737 27.46 -26.10 2.24
C ARG A 737 28.45 -25.31 3.11
N GLU A 738 29.30 -24.51 2.48
CA GLU A 738 30.51 -23.98 3.10
C GLU A 738 30.36 -22.54 3.61
N LEU A 739 29.39 -21.77 3.14
CA LEU A 739 29.16 -20.40 3.62
C LEU A 739 28.49 -20.37 4.99
N ARG A 740 28.48 -19.20 5.62
CA ARG A 740 27.89 -18.97 6.94
C ARG A 740 26.37 -19.14 6.87
N SER A 741 25.80 -19.74 7.92
CA SER A 741 24.34 -19.78 8.10
C SER A 741 23.84 -18.45 8.70
N PRO A 742 22.68 -17.92 8.28
CA PRO A 742 21.83 -18.44 7.20
C PRO A 742 22.45 -18.18 5.82
N GLN A 743 22.38 -19.17 4.94
CA GLN A 743 22.87 -19.07 3.57
C GLN A 743 21.92 -18.25 2.70
N LEU A 744 22.47 -17.38 1.87
CA LEU A 744 21.72 -16.45 1.02
C LEU A 744 22.43 -16.26 -0.32
N ASN A 745 22.68 -17.35 -1.03
CA ASN A 745 23.30 -17.32 -2.35
C ASN A 745 22.40 -16.60 -3.36
N CYS A 746 22.98 -15.86 -4.30
CA CYS A 746 22.28 -15.17 -5.37
C CYS A 746 22.87 -15.63 -6.71
N LEU A 747 22.07 -16.29 -7.55
CA LEU A 747 22.47 -16.68 -8.90
C LEU A 747 21.78 -15.79 -9.93
N GLU A 748 22.55 -14.96 -10.62
CA GLU A 748 22.10 -14.29 -11.84
C GLU A 748 22.72 -14.95 -13.07
N VAL A 749 21.88 -15.25 -14.05
CA VAL A 749 22.33 -15.62 -15.38
C VAL A 749 21.87 -14.58 -16.38
N TRP A 750 22.78 -14.16 -17.25
CA TRP A 750 22.49 -13.21 -18.31
C TRP A 750 21.99 -13.92 -19.57
N GLY A 751 21.08 -13.26 -20.30
CA GLY A 751 20.56 -13.71 -21.58
C GLY A 751 19.55 -12.74 -22.19
N ASP A 752 19.04 -13.06 -23.37
CA ASP A 752 17.87 -12.37 -23.93
C ASP A 752 16.67 -12.64 -22.99
N ARG A 753 16.01 -11.58 -22.50
CA ARG A 753 14.85 -11.68 -21.60
C ARG A 753 13.71 -12.55 -22.16
N GLY A 754 13.61 -12.71 -23.48
CA GLY A 754 12.67 -13.60 -24.16
C GLY A 754 13.09 -15.08 -24.20
N ASP A 755 14.32 -15.43 -23.80
CA ASP A 755 14.78 -16.83 -23.70
C ASP A 755 14.24 -17.50 -22.43
N LEU A 756 12.96 -17.84 -22.47
CA LEU A 756 12.26 -18.47 -21.35
C LEU A 756 12.87 -19.83 -20.96
N ARG A 757 13.54 -20.53 -21.88
CA ARG A 757 14.20 -21.81 -21.59
C ARG A 757 15.42 -21.59 -20.71
N ARG A 758 16.25 -20.60 -21.04
CA ARG A 758 17.42 -20.22 -20.22
C ARG A 758 17.00 -19.64 -18.87
N MET A 759 15.93 -18.83 -18.83
CA MET A 759 15.32 -18.35 -17.58
C MET A 759 14.89 -19.51 -16.67
N ARG A 760 14.17 -20.51 -17.22
CA ARG A 760 13.74 -21.69 -16.46
C ARG A 760 14.92 -22.55 -16.01
N ALA A 761 15.92 -22.76 -16.87
CA ALA A 761 17.14 -23.48 -16.52
C ALA A 761 17.88 -22.82 -15.34
N THR A 762 17.99 -21.49 -15.37
CA THR A 762 18.58 -20.68 -14.28
C THR A 762 17.80 -20.84 -12.99
N THR A 763 16.48 -20.62 -13.06
CA THR A 763 15.58 -20.70 -11.91
C THR A 763 15.64 -22.09 -11.27
N THR A 764 15.49 -23.13 -12.06
CA THR A 764 15.44 -24.52 -11.57
C THR A 764 16.80 -25.05 -11.12
N LEU A 765 17.92 -24.62 -11.72
CA LEU A 765 19.25 -24.91 -11.20
C LEU A 765 19.41 -24.35 -9.78
N GLY A 766 19.07 -23.07 -9.58
CA GLY A 766 19.11 -22.44 -8.28
C GLY A 766 18.23 -23.16 -7.26
N LEU A 767 16.97 -23.42 -7.61
CA LEU A 767 16.02 -24.07 -6.72
C LEU A 767 16.38 -25.53 -6.38
N THR A 768 16.99 -26.28 -7.30
CA THR A 768 17.34 -27.68 -7.06
C THR A 768 18.59 -27.83 -6.20
N LEU A 769 19.54 -26.90 -6.26
CA LEU A 769 20.84 -27.02 -5.61
C LEU A 769 21.08 -26.07 -4.42
N SER A 770 20.24 -25.05 -4.27
CA SER A 770 20.47 -23.96 -3.31
C SER A 770 19.17 -23.54 -2.62
N ASN A 771 19.29 -23.01 -1.40
CA ASN A 771 18.21 -22.27 -0.74
C ASN A 771 18.33 -20.76 -0.97
N GLY A 772 19.19 -20.36 -1.91
CA GLY A 772 19.37 -18.98 -2.33
C GLY A 772 18.26 -18.46 -3.22
N SER A 773 18.50 -17.26 -3.76
CA SER A 773 17.62 -16.56 -4.68
C SER A 773 18.20 -16.56 -6.09
N VAL A 774 17.34 -16.42 -7.10
CA VAL A 774 17.71 -16.41 -8.52
C VAL A 774 17.32 -15.10 -9.19
N LEU A 775 17.98 -14.79 -10.30
CA LEU A 775 17.65 -13.70 -11.20
C LEU A 775 18.02 -14.09 -12.65
N PHE A 776 17.23 -13.63 -13.61
CA PHE A 776 17.56 -13.72 -15.03
C PHE A 776 17.39 -12.34 -15.65
N ALA A 777 18.47 -11.79 -16.19
CA ALA A 777 18.59 -10.38 -16.55
C ALA A 777 19.22 -10.20 -17.94
N ASP A 778 19.15 -8.96 -18.45
CA ASP A 778 19.74 -8.56 -19.72
C ASP A 778 21.25 -8.88 -19.79
N PRO A 779 21.84 -9.00 -21.00
CA PRO A 779 23.26 -9.28 -21.16
C PRO A 779 24.16 -8.17 -20.59
N ASN A 780 25.10 -8.51 -19.70
CA ASN A 780 26.19 -7.63 -19.25
C ASN A 780 27.46 -7.87 -20.13
N PRO A 781 28.23 -6.84 -20.55
CA PRO A 781 28.24 -5.45 -20.06
C PRO A 781 27.53 -4.48 -20.99
N LEU A 782 26.26 -4.19 -20.68
CA LEU A 782 25.62 -2.99 -21.20
C LEU A 782 26.14 -1.77 -20.43
N LYS A 783 26.19 -0.60 -21.08
CA LYS A 783 26.32 0.64 -20.33
C LYS A 783 25.03 0.84 -19.53
N THR A 784 25.13 1.41 -18.33
CA THR A 784 23.97 1.61 -17.45
C THR A 784 22.76 2.20 -18.19
N PRO A 785 21.54 1.69 -17.96
CA PRO A 785 21.18 0.69 -16.95
C PRO A 785 21.63 -0.74 -17.30
N ASP A 786 22.24 -1.43 -16.34
CA ASP A 786 22.66 -2.85 -16.39
C ASP A 786 21.85 -3.63 -15.32
N HIS A 787 21.76 -4.96 -15.37
CA HIS A 787 20.91 -5.78 -14.47
C HIS A 787 19.39 -5.51 -14.58
N LEU A 788 18.91 -5.06 -15.75
CA LEU A 788 17.47 -5.00 -16.00
C LEU A 788 16.88 -6.40 -16.17
N HIS A 789 15.71 -6.63 -15.60
CA HIS A 789 15.00 -7.90 -15.67
C HIS A 789 13.49 -7.73 -15.78
N ASP A 790 12.86 -8.73 -16.39
CA ASP A 790 11.42 -8.90 -16.33
C ASP A 790 11.03 -9.68 -15.07
N TRP A 791 9.76 -9.59 -14.70
CA TRP A 791 9.15 -10.54 -13.77
C TRP A 791 8.43 -11.63 -14.55
N TYR A 792 8.86 -12.88 -14.37
CA TYR A 792 8.28 -14.03 -15.06
C TYR A 792 7.20 -14.70 -14.20
N ASP A 793 6.03 -14.99 -14.78
CA ASP A 793 4.94 -15.72 -14.11
C ASP A 793 5.38 -17.10 -13.60
N PHE A 794 6.45 -17.65 -14.18
CA PHE A 794 7.12 -18.85 -13.71
C PHE A 794 7.59 -18.76 -12.24
N TRP A 795 7.79 -17.54 -11.72
CA TRP A 795 8.14 -17.27 -10.33
C TRP A 795 6.92 -17.13 -9.40
N ASP A 796 5.71 -16.87 -9.93
CA ASP A 796 4.47 -16.70 -9.14
C ASP A 796 3.82 -18.06 -8.78
N VAL A 797 4.64 -19.04 -8.34
CA VAL A 797 4.19 -20.37 -7.94
C VAL A 797 4.40 -20.56 -6.44
N PRO A 798 3.37 -20.90 -5.64
CA PRO A 798 3.50 -21.07 -4.20
C PRO A 798 4.12 -22.43 -3.85
N LEU A 799 5.41 -22.64 -4.12
CA LEU A 799 6.08 -23.90 -3.80
C LEU A 799 6.20 -24.14 -2.30
N GLY A 800 6.13 -23.08 -1.48
CA GLY A 800 6.38 -23.17 -0.05
C GLY A 800 7.82 -23.61 0.20
N ARG A 801 8.04 -24.39 1.25
CA ARG A 801 9.40 -24.75 1.70
C ARG A 801 9.93 -26.01 1.01
N PRO A 802 11.26 -26.12 0.82
CA PRO A 802 11.86 -27.35 0.34
C PRO A 802 11.66 -28.48 1.36
N ARG A 803 11.28 -29.68 0.88
CA ARG A 803 11.15 -30.89 1.70
C ARG A 803 12.45 -31.68 1.82
N GLY A 804 13.49 -31.27 1.12
CA GLY A 804 14.81 -31.90 1.13
C GLY A 804 15.81 -31.17 0.24
N VAL A 805 16.96 -31.80 0.02
CA VAL A 805 17.96 -31.36 -0.98
C VAL A 805 17.61 -31.90 -2.36
N GLY A 806 18.18 -31.31 -3.41
CA GLY A 806 18.09 -31.85 -4.77
C GLY A 806 18.67 -33.26 -4.86
N GLN A 807 18.04 -34.09 -5.68
CA GLN A 807 18.42 -35.48 -5.94
C GLN A 807 18.64 -35.68 -7.43
N GLU A 808 19.86 -36.05 -7.80
CA GLU A 808 20.18 -36.47 -9.16
C GLU A 808 19.54 -37.83 -9.46
N LYS A 809 18.91 -37.93 -10.63
CA LYS A 809 18.25 -39.14 -11.14
C LYS A 809 19.19 -39.89 -12.09
N PRO A 810 18.93 -41.18 -12.36
CA PRO A 810 19.75 -41.97 -13.29
C PRO A 810 19.83 -41.41 -14.71
N ASP A 811 18.86 -40.59 -15.12
CA ASP A 811 18.82 -39.90 -16.42
C ASP A 811 19.59 -38.57 -16.42
N GLY A 812 20.28 -38.21 -15.33
CA GLY A 812 21.06 -36.97 -15.18
C GLY A 812 20.25 -35.74 -14.77
N SER A 813 18.91 -35.82 -14.71
CA SER A 813 18.08 -34.72 -14.21
C SER A 813 18.19 -34.57 -12.68
N VAL A 814 17.99 -33.36 -12.16
CA VAL A 814 18.02 -33.09 -10.72
C VAL A 814 16.63 -32.67 -10.24
N TRP A 815 16.11 -33.38 -9.24
CA TRP A 815 14.76 -33.18 -8.73
C TRP A 815 14.81 -32.70 -7.30
N ARG A 816 13.98 -31.71 -6.96
CA ARG A 816 13.82 -31.28 -5.57
C ARG A 816 12.35 -31.13 -5.19
N PRO A 817 11.88 -31.84 -4.15
CA PRO A 817 10.52 -31.69 -3.66
C PRO A 817 10.38 -30.46 -2.78
N PHE A 818 9.26 -29.77 -2.93
CA PHE A 818 8.78 -28.67 -2.12
C PHE A 818 7.40 -29.01 -1.54
N GLU A 819 6.87 -28.15 -0.67
CA GLU A 819 5.53 -28.33 -0.08
C GLU A 819 4.42 -28.32 -1.13
N GLY A 820 4.52 -27.43 -2.11
CA GLY A 820 3.52 -27.21 -3.16
C GLY A 820 3.85 -27.84 -4.52
N GLY A 821 4.97 -28.56 -4.67
CA GLY A 821 5.34 -29.14 -5.96
C GLY A 821 6.73 -29.75 -6.01
N VAL A 822 7.19 -30.07 -7.22
CA VAL A 822 8.51 -30.61 -7.50
C VAL A 822 9.19 -29.76 -8.57
N VAL A 823 10.43 -29.35 -8.30
CA VAL A 823 11.26 -28.64 -9.27
C VAL A 823 12.19 -29.64 -9.93
N VAL A 824 12.31 -29.58 -11.25
CA VAL A 824 13.18 -30.45 -12.05
C VAL A 824 14.09 -29.59 -12.91
N TYR A 825 15.39 -29.81 -12.81
CA TYR A 825 16.41 -29.21 -13.66
C TYR A 825 17.01 -30.28 -14.58
N ASN A 826 17.08 -30.00 -15.88
CA ASN A 826 17.73 -30.87 -16.85
C ASN A 826 19.03 -30.22 -17.36
N PRO A 827 20.21 -30.75 -16.99
CA PRO A 827 21.49 -30.15 -17.34
C PRO A 827 21.70 -29.98 -18.85
N TRP A 828 22.50 -28.98 -19.24
CA TRP A 828 22.93 -28.82 -20.63
C TRP A 828 23.66 -30.07 -21.13
N GLN A 829 23.39 -30.49 -22.38
CA GLN A 829 23.92 -31.71 -23.01
C GLN A 829 23.45 -33.04 -22.38
N ASN A 830 22.43 -33.02 -21.53
CA ASN A 830 21.87 -34.24 -20.94
C ASN A 830 20.83 -34.93 -21.84
N GLY A 831 20.48 -34.33 -22.97
CA GLY A 831 19.38 -34.78 -23.84
C GLY A 831 18.00 -34.53 -23.21
N THR A 832 16.94 -34.96 -23.89
CA THR A 832 15.56 -34.86 -23.36
C THR A 832 15.32 -35.97 -22.34
N VAL A 833 14.75 -35.62 -21.19
CA VAL A 833 14.35 -36.57 -20.14
C VAL A 833 12.83 -36.68 -20.03
N ASP A 834 12.34 -37.86 -19.67
CA ASP A 834 10.93 -38.10 -19.38
C ASP A 834 10.68 -37.95 -17.87
N VAL A 835 9.98 -36.89 -17.49
CA VAL A 835 9.59 -36.61 -16.10
C VAL A 835 8.27 -37.33 -15.82
N GLN A 836 8.32 -38.38 -15.01
CA GLN A 836 7.15 -39.21 -14.68
C GLN A 836 6.72 -39.05 -13.22
N PHE A 837 5.42 -38.88 -13.01
CA PHE A 837 4.77 -38.81 -11.70
C PHE A 837 3.70 -39.90 -11.55
N ASP A 838 3.46 -40.34 -10.31
CA ASP A 838 2.42 -41.33 -10.00
C ASP A 838 0.99 -40.79 -10.11
N SER A 839 0.83 -39.47 -10.21
CA SER A 839 -0.45 -38.77 -10.31
C SER A 839 -0.33 -37.56 -11.24
N PRO A 840 -1.45 -37.02 -11.78
CA PRO A 840 -1.41 -35.86 -12.66
C PRO A 840 -0.77 -34.65 -11.97
N HIS A 841 0.22 -34.07 -12.63
CA HIS A 841 0.82 -32.80 -12.25
C HIS A 841 0.53 -31.78 -13.34
N ARG A 842 0.59 -30.50 -12.98
CA ARG A 842 0.52 -29.36 -13.88
C ARG A 842 1.93 -28.79 -14.04
N ARG A 843 2.35 -28.64 -15.29
CA ARG A 843 3.54 -27.92 -15.70
C ARG A 843 3.28 -26.41 -15.59
N VAL A 844 4.16 -25.65 -14.94
CA VAL A 844 3.95 -24.21 -14.74
C VAL A 844 4.14 -23.42 -16.03
N SER A 845 5.12 -23.78 -16.85
CA SER A 845 5.45 -22.99 -18.06
C SER A 845 4.33 -22.90 -19.10
N ASP A 846 3.51 -23.95 -19.26
CA ASP A 846 2.45 -24.03 -20.28
C ASP A 846 1.09 -24.46 -19.72
N GLN A 847 0.99 -24.67 -18.41
CA GLN A 847 -0.22 -25.12 -17.70
C GLN A 847 -0.73 -26.51 -18.09
N SER A 848 0.02 -27.28 -18.89
CA SER A 848 -0.36 -28.63 -19.30
C SER A 848 -0.42 -29.60 -18.12
N VAL A 849 -1.40 -30.50 -18.14
CA VAL A 849 -1.61 -31.51 -17.11
C VAL A 849 -1.36 -32.90 -17.68
N ALA A 850 -0.43 -33.63 -17.09
CA ALA A 850 -0.09 -34.99 -17.47
C ALA A 850 0.56 -35.74 -16.30
N THR A 851 0.72 -37.04 -16.46
CA THR A 851 1.55 -37.88 -15.57
C THR A 851 2.97 -38.06 -16.09
N THR A 852 3.21 -37.70 -17.36
CA THR A 852 4.51 -37.82 -18.02
C THR A 852 4.74 -36.58 -18.88
N PHE A 853 5.94 -36.00 -18.76
CA PHE A 853 6.34 -34.80 -19.49
C PHE A 853 7.72 -34.99 -20.11
N GLN A 854 7.95 -34.39 -21.27
CA GLN A 854 9.29 -34.33 -21.85
C GLN A 854 9.96 -33.00 -21.51
N LEU A 855 11.16 -33.04 -20.96
CA LEU A 855 11.95 -31.86 -20.60
C LEU A 855 13.27 -31.89 -21.37
N ALA A 856 13.50 -30.90 -22.24
CA ALA A 856 14.74 -30.80 -23.01
C ALA A 856 15.93 -30.43 -22.12
N ASP A 857 17.16 -30.59 -22.62
CA ASP A 857 18.39 -30.21 -21.91
C ASP A 857 18.52 -28.69 -21.74
N ALA A 858 19.36 -28.18 -20.84
CA ALA A 858 19.41 -26.73 -20.52
C ALA A 858 18.02 -26.09 -20.37
N ASP A 859 17.13 -26.79 -19.67
CA ASP A 859 15.79 -26.33 -19.32
C ASP A 859 15.49 -26.83 -17.91
N GLY A 860 14.39 -26.33 -17.35
CA GLY A 860 13.82 -26.89 -16.16
C GLY A 860 12.36 -26.54 -16.05
N GLU A 861 11.71 -27.12 -15.06
CA GLU A 861 10.28 -26.98 -14.87
C GLU A 861 9.88 -27.08 -13.41
N ILE A 862 8.76 -26.45 -13.08
CA ILE A 862 8.07 -26.58 -11.82
C ILE A 862 6.78 -27.36 -12.08
N PHE A 863 6.62 -28.47 -11.36
CA PHE A 863 5.45 -29.34 -11.46
C PHE A 863 4.64 -29.27 -10.17
N VAL A 864 3.37 -28.88 -10.28
CA VAL A 864 2.44 -28.77 -9.16
C VAL A 864 1.44 -29.92 -9.22
N PRO A 865 1.23 -30.71 -8.15
CA PRO A 865 0.23 -31.78 -8.16
C PRO A 865 -1.16 -31.20 -8.44
N VAL A 866 -1.94 -31.88 -9.28
CA VAL A 866 -3.36 -31.58 -9.46
C VAL A 866 -4.12 -32.39 -8.43
N GLU A 867 -4.82 -31.73 -7.50
CA GLU A 867 -5.70 -32.44 -6.58
C GLU A 867 -6.72 -33.22 -7.41
N THR A 868 -6.61 -34.55 -7.35
CA THR A 868 -7.69 -35.41 -7.81
C THR A 868 -8.87 -35.13 -6.90
N GLU A 869 -9.97 -34.66 -7.46
CA GLU A 869 -11.28 -34.75 -6.82
C GLU A 869 -11.41 -36.17 -6.24
N VAL A 870 -11.36 -36.27 -4.91
CA VAL A 870 -11.69 -37.52 -4.23
C VAL A 870 -13.19 -37.68 -4.44
N LYS A 871 -13.54 -38.57 -5.37
CA LYS A 871 -14.92 -38.96 -5.69
C LYS A 871 -15.70 -39.44 -4.48
#